data_AF-A0A0W0ZVU2-F1
#
_entry.id   AF-A0A0W0ZVU2-F1
#
_cell.length_a   1.000
_cell.length_b   1.000
_cell.length_c   1.000
_cell.angle_alpha   90.00
_cell.angle_beta   90.00
_cell.angle_gamma   90.00
#
_symmetry.space_group_name_H-M   'P 1'
#
loop_
_entity.id
_entity.type
_entity.pdbx_description
1 polymer ?
#
loop_
_entity_poly.entity_id
_entity_poly.type
_entity_poly.pdbx_seq_one_letter_code
_entity_poly.pdbx_strand_id
1 'polypeptide(L)'
;MLQLLRPNNILKLGRNLANLIKKSFSPAKSRIFFPLGTKANLEKDLCIRRNASFLEKISTLIVNRRYWALLFFIFFCSTFATAAPAPASVKKQATFTEYLTQEKIHLTTAIQDAKQPIQLKSEKEFSAKMKQVSAILSMTSVKIASLENFLDHQSKEQNILNQRLKLLQQMPIVKENTTIPERVEKVENLLTINKQTTELVIENLKLAKEYQDAINDEIKHLELWHSNFVLEQKLVQIKSLKEQLNKRLNILYESNGTTQQPLKKSKSLIQLTAADHEAMLLINNQNIAAIQNHLNALNIQKTVVKADIIYLKNPDTKNLQLITDIYKDALSQYAKVEKNIRQIENFLANETKLVVAPSLKREISSLQKTLAQQLKEASIQKQLLVKSLSDYQAQLKKLISSRQTLADYNISSWPIILKKIAAIPSLFYKYIKTLSVKVYDSYLWLSPLSMVILWGGFAFIAIFFFMISRILKILRRDKERSRLTGYLYDGVLVLVQRNLPYLCIATMLWALLYITHISFSNYQLFFKLIVVWFIFRILILIARLVLLERISDSSGKDVKLYYRLKWLLLFGGWTTALMNVGHLLPLSILLQDIFNRLFMLFILTISLVAWKSKDVIPYLLGPMLKSQKGYVKNAISLLVILIPTTLFTTAVIGLLGFISLAWSMSQYQAYVLLVLVGYIFARGLLFDALELFSELMISSLRNGWLWIEVFLKPLDKILRVLLLLASFHVLFQLFGWYSDSLVMVSLGKFAQYTVVNIPGIHITVTSTIEFFILLAVFVWASKWTREFCYR
;
A
#
# COMPACT_ATOMS: atom_id res chain seq x y z
N MET A 1 16.80 -29.70 13.35
CA MET A 1 17.74 -28.87 12.56
C MET A 1 16.99 -27.72 11.89
N LEU A 2 16.52 -26.80 12.73
CA LEU A 2 15.62 -25.71 12.38
C LEU A 2 16.05 -24.56 13.30
N GLN A 3 17.00 -23.75 12.85
CA GLN A 3 17.40 -22.51 13.51
C GLN A 3 17.91 -21.53 12.44
N LEU A 4 17.50 -20.26 12.60
CA LEU A 4 17.95 -19.06 11.87
C LEU A 4 17.28 -18.72 10.53
N LEU A 5 15.97 -18.44 10.58
CA LEU A 5 15.41 -17.33 9.79
C LEU A 5 15.94 -16.01 10.39
N ARG A 6 17.16 -15.64 10.00
CA ARG A 6 17.80 -14.38 10.39
C ARG A 6 17.37 -13.25 9.43
N PRO A 7 17.17 -12.01 9.92
CA PRO A 7 17.03 -10.80 9.10
C PRO A 7 18.30 -10.43 8.27
N ASN A 8 19.34 -11.27 8.30
CA ASN A 8 20.59 -11.08 7.58
C ASN A 8 20.43 -10.95 6.06
N ASN A 9 19.37 -11.48 5.44
CA ASN A 9 19.18 -11.36 3.99
C ASN A 9 18.72 -9.96 3.56
N ILE A 10 18.00 -9.24 4.42
CA ILE A 10 17.61 -7.84 4.19
C ILE A 10 18.82 -6.93 4.41
N LEU A 11 19.65 -7.23 5.41
CA LEU A 11 20.94 -6.58 5.68
C LEU A 11 22.00 -6.84 4.60
N LYS A 12 22.05 -8.05 4.01
CA LYS A 12 22.95 -8.37 2.87
C LYS A 12 22.55 -7.60 1.62
N LEU A 13 21.24 -7.41 1.38
CA LEU A 13 20.73 -6.64 0.25
C LEU A 13 20.98 -5.14 0.45
N GLY A 14 20.77 -4.61 1.66
CA GLY A 14 21.10 -3.23 2.03
C GLY A 14 22.60 -2.91 1.93
N ARG A 15 23.47 -3.80 2.40
CA ARG A 15 24.94 -3.68 2.20
C ARG A 15 25.36 -3.78 0.74
N ASN A 16 24.70 -4.63 -0.05
CA ASN A 16 24.98 -4.73 -1.49
C ASN A 16 24.51 -3.48 -2.24
N LEU A 17 23.35 -2.91 -1.90
CA LEU A 17 22.86 -1.63 -2.43
C LEU A 17 23.79 -0.46 -2.05
N ALA A 18 24.22 -0.37 -0.79
CA ALA A 18 25.16 0.65 -0.33
C ALA A 18 26.56 0.52 -1.00
N ASN A 19 27.08 -0.71 -1.14
CA ASN A 19 28.35 -0.96 -1.82
C ASN A 19 28.27 -0.75 -3.34
N LEU A 20 27.12 -1.03 -3.97
CA LEU A 20 26.87 -0.73 -5.39
C LEU A 20 26.81 0.78 -5.66
N ILE A 21 26.20 1.55 -4.75
CA ILE A 21 26.15 3.02 -4.82
C ILE A 21 27.54 3.64 -4.57
N LYS A 22 28.36 3.02 -3.72
CA LYS A 22 29.75 3.45 -3.47
C LYS A 22 30.68 3.15 -4.66
N LYS A 23 30.45 2.05 -5.40
CA LYS A 23 31.24 1.69 -6.60
C LYS A 23 30.90 2.54 -7.83
N SER A 24 29.72 3.15 -7.90
CA SER A 24 29.32 4.04 -8.99
C SER A 24 29.93 5.45 -8.92
N PHE A 25 30.65 5.79 -7.85
CA PHE A 25 31.29 7.09 -7.67
C PHE A 25 32.75 6.94 -7.24
N SER A 26 33.62 6.66 -8.21
CA SER A 26 35.02 7.08 -8.17
C SER A 26 35.19 8.18 -9.22
N PRO A 27 35.46 9.44 -8.83
CA PRO A 27 35.71 10.49 -9.81
C PRO A 27 37.11 10.28 -10.40
N ALA A 28 37.16 9.87 -11.66
CA ALA A 28 38.37 10.05 -12.47
C ALA A 28 38.63 11.56 -12.59
N LYS A 29 39.76 12.02 -12.03
CA LYS A 29 40.26 13.38 -12.16
C LYS A 29 40.49 13.70 -13.65
N SER A 30 39.57 14.41 -14.29
CA SER A 30 39.87 15.16 -15.51
C SER A 30 40.10 16.62 -15.14
N ARG A 31 41.38 17.01 -15.05
CA ARG A 31 41.81 18.42 -15.07
C ARG A 31 41.33 19.06 -16.37
N ILE A 32 40.49 20.08 -16.28
CA ILE A 32 40.33 21.06 -17.37
C ILE A 32 40.45 22.44 -16.73
N PHE A 33 41.55 23.11 -17.08
CA PHE A 33 41.86 24.52 -16.82
C PHE A 33 40.99 25.42 -17.70
N PHE A 34 40.50 26.55 -17.18
CA PHE A 34 40.46 27.85 -17.89
C PHE A 34 40.46 29.01 -16.86
N PRO A 35 41.02 30.18 -17.21
CA PRO A 35 41.46 31.24 -16.27
C PRO A 35 40.42 32.35 -16.03
N LEU A 36 40.81 33.24 -15.10
CA LEU A 36 40.18 34.47 -14.59
C LEU A 36 39.32 35.26 -15.60
N GLY A 37 38.28 36.00 -15.19
CA GLY A 37 37.83 36.31 -13.85
C GLY A 37 36.67 37.31 -13.86
N THR A 38 36.04 37.47 -12.70
CA THR A 38 35.37 38.70 -12.22
C THR A 38 34.79 38.37 -10.85
N LYS A 39 35.32 39.02 -9.81
CA LYS A 39 34.71 39.06 -8.49
C LYS A 39 33.42 39.87 -8.60
N ALA A 40 32.30 39.31 -8.17
CA ALA A 40 31.13 40.09 -7.79
C ALA A 40 30.55 39.49 -6.50
N ASN A 41 30.72 40.24 -5.42
CA ASN A 41 30.00 40.07 -4.17
C ASN A 41 28.49 40.21 -4.46
N LEU A 42 27.66 39.34 -3.90
CA LEU A 42 26.22 39.56 -3.83
C LEU A 42 25.74 39.29 -2.40
N GLU A 43 26.14 40.19 -1.51
CA GLU A 43 25.43 40.52 -0.29
C GLU A 43 24.59 41.76 -0.62
N LYS A 44 23.32 41.78 -0.18
CA LYS A 44 22.28 42.80 -0.42
C LYS A 44 21.57 42.74 -1.78
N ASP A 45 20.34 42.22 -1.76
CA ASP A 45 19.14 43.02 -2.06
C ASP A 45 17.88 42.16 -2.01
N LEU A 46 17.11 42.30 -0.94
CA LEU A 46 15.68 42.04 -0.93
C LEU A 46 15.05 43.09 -0.02
N CYS A 47 14.77 44.25 -0.60
CA CYS A 47 14.02 45.31 0.06
C CYS A 47 12.60 45.40 -0.51
N ILE A 48 11.65 45.34 0.44
CA ILE A 48 10.42 46.13 0.52
C ILE A 48 9.24 45.73 -0.39
N ARG A 49 8.22 45.13 0.26
CA ARG A 49 6.90 45.77 0.35
C ARG A 49 6.12 45.20 1.53
N ARG A 50 6.21 45.84 2.70
CA ARG A 50 5.30 45.60 3.83
C ARG A 50 4.68 46.95 4.19
N ASN A 51 3.44 47.15 3.74
CA ASN A 51 2.65 48.30 4.17
C ASN A 51 2.42 48.19 5.67
N ALA A 52 2.99 49.14 6.38
CA ALA A 52 2.65 49.51 7.73
C ALA A 52 1.26 50.16 7.70
N SER A 53 0.26 49.44 8.18
CA SER A 53 -1.01 49.97 8.66
C SER A 53 -1.83 48.78 9.16
N PHE A 54 -1.61 48.34 10.39
CA PHE A 54 -2.59 47.58 11.21
C PHE A 54 -2.01 47.10 12.57
N LEU A 55 -0.90 47.71 13.04
CA LEU A 55 -0.27 47.39 14.33
C LEU A 55 -0.50 48.48 15.40
N GLU A 56 -1.56 49.27 15.24
CA GLU A 56 -1.92 50.36 16.16
C GLU A 56 -3.35 50.24 16.70
N LYS A 57 -3.98 49.06 16.60
CA LYS A 57 -5.37 48.88 17.05
C LYS A 57 -5.73 47.54 17.71
N ILE A 58 -4.76 46.88 18.35
CA ILE A 58 -5.03 45.73 19.24
C ILE A 58 -4.09 45.80 20.47
N SER A 59 -4.12 46.92 21.20
CA SER A 59 -3.56 47.01 22.57
C SER A 59 -4.66 47.17 23.64
N THR A 60 -5.93 47.01 23.27
CA THR A 60 -7.07 47.31 24.14
C THR A 60 -8.16 46.25 24.08
N LEU A 61 -7.84 44.95 24.20
CA LEU A 61 -8.86 43.94 24.54
C LEU A 61 -8.30 42.57 24.97
N ILE A 62 -7.35 42.52 25.91
CA ILE A 62 -7.09 41.31 26.72
C ILE A 62 -6.85 41.72 28.18
N VAL A 63 -7.87 42.32 28.78
CA VAL A 63 -8.04 42.41 30.24
C VAL A 63 -9.24 41.54 30.60
N ASN A 64 -9.01 40.24 30.74
CA ASN A 64 -9.77 39.30 31.61
C ASN A 64 -9.52 37.85 31.17
N ARG A 65 -8.37 37.29 31.55
CA ARG A 65 -8.24 35.83 31.72
C ARG A 65 -7.02 35.39 32.53
N ARG A 66 -6.55 36.24 33.45
CA ARG A 66 -5.44 35.93 34.38
C ARG A 66 -5.89 35.50 35.79
N TYR A 67 -7.20 35.33 36.02
CA TYR A 67 -7.75 35.05 37.36
C TYR A 67 -8.15 33.60 37.66
N TRP A 68 -7.83 32.62 36.80
CA TRP A 68 -8.16 31.21 37.06
C TRP A 68 -6.96 30.25 37.14
N ALA A 69 -5.72 30.75 36.98
CA ALA A 69 -4.50 29.94 37.15
C ALA A 69 -3.82 30.12 38.52
N LEU A 70 -4.27 31.10 39.32
CA LEU A 70 -3.69 31.43 40.63
C LEU A 70 -4.31 30.66 41.81
N LEU A 71 -5.34 29.83 41.59
CA LEU A 71 -6.03 29.08 42.64
C LEU A 71 -5.65 27.59 42.74
N PHE A 72 -4.81 27.07 41.83
CA PHE A 72 -4.37 25.65 41.90
C PHE A 72 -2.91 25.46 42.34
N PHE A 73 -2.17 26.55 42.57
CA PHE A 73 -0.75 26.51 42.96
C PHE A 73 -0.51 26.65 44.48
N ILE A 74 -1.56 26.82 45.30
CA ILE A 74 -1.42 27.12 46.74
C ILE A 74 -1.65 25.90 47.67
N PHE A 75 -1.99 24.71 47.15
CA PHE A 75 -2.32 23.57 48.05
C PHE A 75 -1.23 22.51 48.27
N PHE A 76 0.03 22.71 47.85
CA PHE A 76 1.06 21.66 48.12
C PHE A 76 2.46 22.20 48.48
N CYS A 77 2.52 23.35 49.14
CA CYS A 77 3.74 23.82 49.82
C CYS A 77 3.43 24.28 51.25
N SER A 78 3.27 23.31 52.16
CA SER A 78 3.70 23.46 53.54
C SER A 78 3.83 22.08 54.16
N THR A 79 5.07 21.59 54.32
CA THR A 79 5.61 21.21 55.64
C THR A 79 6.99 20.56 55.51
N PHE A 80 7.93 21.16 56.26
CA PHE A 80 9.23 20.69 56.74
C PHE A 80 10.44 20.63 55.79
N ALA A 81 11.17 21.75 55.81
CA ALA A 81 12.62 21.73 55.91
C ALA A 81 13.05 21.44 57.36
N THR A 82 13.96 20.48 57.55
CA THR A 82 15.03 20.55 58.55
C THR A 82 16.31 20.06 57.90
N ALA A 83 17.25 20.99 57.70
CA ALA A 83 18.61 20.68 57.33
C ALA A 83 19.37 20.24 58.61
N ALA A 84 20.11 19.14 58.51
CA ALA A 84 21.19 18.79 59.43
C ALA A 84 22.46 18.53 58.60
N PRO A 85 23.66 18.86 59.15
CA PRO A 85 24.87 19.03 58.37
C PRO A 85 25.49 17.70 57.95
N ALA A 86 26.23 17.73 56.84
CA ALA A 86 27.03 16.61 56.37
C ALA A 86 28.05 16.13 57.42
N PRO A 87 28.20 14.81 57.63
CA PRO A 87 29.45 14.24 58.09
C PRO A 87 30.23 13.64 56.92
N ALA A 88 31.55 13.72 57.08
CA ALA A 88 32.57 13.28 56.16
C ALA A 88 32.40 11.85 55.64
N SER A 89 32.92 11.64 54.43
CA SER A 89 33.09 10.37 53.75
C SER A 89 33.77 9.30 54.62
N VAL A 90 32.99 8.38 55.17
CA VAL A 90 33.46 7.04 55.51
C VAL A 90 33.13 6.17 54.31
N LYS A 91 34.16 5.70 53.59
CA LYS A 91 34.03 4.69 52.52
C LYS A 91 33.42 3.41 53.13
N LYS A 92 32.09 3.30 53.14
CA LYS A 92 31.41 2.01 53.28
C LYS A 92 31.80 1.17 52.07
N GLN A 93 32.38 -0.01 52.30
CA GLN A 93 32.58 -1.01 51.26
C GLN A 93 31.21 -1.32 50.65
N ALA A 94 30.99 -0.92 49.39
CA ALA A 94 29.76 -1.21 48.67
C ALA A 94 29.56 -2.73 48.61
N THR A 95 28.42 -3.21 49.07
CA THR A 95 28.11 -4.65 49.02
C THR A 95 27.77 -5.06 47.58
N PHE A 96 28.06 -6.31 47.22
CA PHE A 96 27.79 -6.82 45.86
C PHE A 96 26.30 -6.69 45.47
N THR A 97 25.40 -6.80 46.45
CA THR A 97 23.97 -6.56 46.28
C THR A 97 23.65 -5.10 45.93
N GLU A 98 24.36 -4.13 46.50
CA GLU A 98 24.22 -2.70 46.17
C GLU A 98 24.72 -2.38 44.75
N TYR A 99 25.79 -3.05 44.30
CA TYR A 99 26.25 -2.97 42.91
C TYR A 99 25.19 -3.51 41.94
N LEU A 100 24.59 -4.68 42.23
CA LEU A 100 23.56 -5.28 41.38
C LEU A 100 22.27 -4.44 41.34
N THR A 101 21.89 -3.79 42.43
CA THR A 101 20.72 -2.90 42.44
C THR A 101 20.97 -1.60 41.66
N GLN A 102 22.18 -1.04 41.72
CA GLN A 102 22.57 0.10 40.89
C GLN A 102 22.59 -0.27 39.39
N GLU A 103 23.14 -1.43 39.04
CA GLU A 103 23.15 -1.91 37.66
C GLU A 103 21.73 -2.13 37.13
N LYS A 104 20.82 -2.65 37.97
CA LYS A 104 19.38 -2.79 37.65
C LYS A 104 18.76 -1.46 37.29
N ILE A 105 19.00 -0.42 38.09
CA ILE A 105 18.48 0.93 37.84
C ILE A 105 19.06 1.48 36.53
N HIS A 106 20.37 1.36 36.34
CA HIS A 106 21.04 1.83 35.12
C HIS A 106 20.49 1.15 33.86
N LEU A 107 20.35 -0.18 33.86
CA LEU A 107 19.79 -0.93 32.74
C LEU A 107 18.33 -0.54 32.46
N THR A 108 17.53 -0.33 33.51
CA THR A 108 16.13 0.10 33.37
C THR A 108 16.03 1.48 32.71
N THR A 109 16.84 2.43 33.16
CA THR A 109 16.89 3.78 32.55
C THR A 109 17.41 3.74 31.12
N ALA A 110 18.48 2.99 30.86
CA ALA A 110 19.07 2.87 29.53
C ALA A 110 18.10 2.22 28.50
N ILE A 111 17.30 1.24 28.92
CA ILE A 111 16.23 0.66 28.10
C ILE A 111 15.16 1.69 27.76
N GLN A 112 14.84 2.58 28.70
CA GLN A 112 13.84 3.63 28.49
C GLN A 112 14.35 4.72 27.55
N ASP A 113 15.62 5.08 27.64
CA ASP A 113 16.27 6.04 26.74
C ASP A 113 16.42 5.49 25.32
N ALA A 114 16.77 4.21 25.17
CA ALA A 114 16.84 3.53 23.88
C ALA A 114 15.48 3.47 23.14
N LYS A 115 14.36 3.59 23.86
CA LYS A 115 13.01 3.61 23.30
C LYS A 115 12.56 4.99 22.79
N GLN A 116 13.35 6.04 23.02
CA GLN A 116 12.99 7.38 22.56
C GLN A 116 13.16 7.54 21.04
N PRO A 117 12.29 8.32 20.37
CA PRO A 117 12.35 8.51 18.93
C PRO A 117 13.60 9.27 18.50
N ILE A 118 14.34 8.72 17.54
CA ILE A 118 15.58 9.29 17.04
C ILE A 118 15.28 10.49 16.13
N GLN A 119 15.80 11.67 16.47
CA GLN A 119 15.76 12.88 15.63
C GLN A 119 17.17 13.27 15.20
N LEU A 120 17.59 12.83 14.01
CA LEU A 120 18.87 13.16 13.40
C LEU A 120 18.67 14.20 12.30
N LYS A 121 19.60 15.15 12.14
CA LYS A 121 19.55 16.21 11.11
C LYS A 121 20.68 16.11 10.07
N SER A 122 21.76 15.40 10.39
CA SER A 122 22.96 15.34 9.53
C SER A 122 23.59 13.94 9.45
N GLU A 123 24.26 13.65 8.32
CA GLU A 123 25.04 12.43 8.10
C GLU A 123 26.20 12.30 9.10
N LYS A 124 26.79 13.42 9.52
CA LYS A 124 27.86 13.43 10.55
C LYS A 124 27.33 12.96 11.90
N GLU A 125 26.15 13.42 12.30
CA GLU A 125 25.47 13.00 13.54
C GLU A 125 25.11 11.50 13.49
N PHE A 126 24.67 11.00 12.34
CA PHE A 126 24.42 9.57 12.14
C PHE A 126 25.70 8.75 12.34
N SER A 127 26.82 9.15 11.73
CA SER A 127 28.07 8.41 11.86
C SER A 127 28.61 8.39 13.30
N ALA A 128 28.44 9.49 14.04
CA ALA A 128 28.81 9.58 15.45
C ALA A 128 27.91 8.70 16.32
N LYS A 129 26.59 8.78 16.12
CA LYS A 129 25.62 7.98 16.86
C LYS A 129 25.74 6.48 16.56
N MET A 130 25.99 6.10 15.31
CA MET A 130 26.24 4.70 14.92
C MET A 130 27.51 4.14 15.58
N LYS A 131 28.58 4.94 15.67
CA LYS A 131 29.79 4.56 16.41
C LYS A 131 29.52 4.40 17.91
N GLN A 132 28.74 5.30 18.50
CA GLN A 132 28.36 5.22 19.91
C GLN A 132 27.53 3.95 20.19
N VAL A 133 26.48 3.70 19.41
CA VAL A 133 25.56 2.56 19.60
C VAL A 133 26.29 1.23 19.39
N SER A 134 27.19 1.14 18.40
CA SER A 134 28.02 -0.06 18.21
C SER A 134 29.04 -0.30 19.33
N ALA A 135 29.61 0.77 19.91
CA ALA A 135 30.46 0.66 21.10
C ALA A 135 29.65 0.17 22.31
N ILE A 136 28.46 0.74 22.56
CA ILE A 136 27.55 0.31 23.63
C ILE A 136 27.17 -1.16 23.44
N LEU A 137 26.85 -1.61 22.22
CA LEU A 137 26.55 -3.02 21.94
C LEU A 137 27.70 -3.95 22.36
N SER A 138 28.94 -3.58 22.04
CA SER A 138 30.11 -4.35 22.45
C SER A 138 30.27 -4.39 23.97
N MET A 139 30.10 -3.26 24.67
CA MET A 139 30.17 -3.19 26.13
C MET A 139 29.06 -4.01 26.79
N THR A 140 27.82 -3.94 26.28
CA THR A 140 26.69 -4.74 26.78
C THR A 140 26.94 -6.23 26.60
N SER A 141 27.56 -6.66 25.49
CA SER A 141 27.92 -8.07 25.30
C SER A 141 28.94 -8.57 26.32
N VAL A 142 29.93 -7.74 26.68
CA VAL A 142 30.91 -8.04 27.73
C VAL A 142 30.24 -8.05 29.11
N LYS A 143 29.31 -7.13 29.37
CA LYS A 143 28.52 -7.11 30.62
C LYS A 143 27.67 -8.37 30.79
N ILE A 144 27.03 -8.86 29.72
CA ILE A 144 26.25 -10.12 29.75
C ILE A 144 27.18 -11.29 30.11
N ALA A 145 28.35 -11.40 29.49
CA ALA A 145 29.32 -12.44 29.82
C ALA A 145 29.81 -12.36 31.28
N SER A 146 30.00 -11.15 31.82
CA SER A 146 30.34 -10.94 33.22
C SER A 146 29.23 -11.40 34.18
N LEU A 147 27.97 -11.06 33.87
CA LEU A 147 26.80 -11.50 34.67
C LEU A 147 26.60 -13.02 34.60
N GLU A 148 26.87 -13.65 33.46
CA GLU A 148 26.86 -15.11 33.30
C GLU A 148 27.94 -15.78 34.17
N ASN A 149 29.14 -15.19 34.23
CA ASN A 149 30.20 -15.67 35.12
C ASN A 149 29.85 -15.49 36.61
N PHE A 150 29.23 -14.37 36.99
CA PHE A 150 28.75 -14.17 38.36
C PHE A 150 27.68 -15.19 38.76
N LEU A 151 26.78 -15.54 37.82
CA LEU A 151 25.78 -16.57 38.04
C LEU A 151 26.41 -17.95 38.27
N ASP A 152 27.43 -18.31 37.48
CA ASP A 152 28.17 -19.57 37.67
C ASP A 152 28.90 -19.61 39.03
N HIS A 153 29.52 -18.49 39.43
CA HIS A 153 30.17 -18.38 40.74
C HIS A 153 29.17 -18.51 41.90
N GLN A 154 28.03 -17.79 41.83
CA GLN A 154 27.01 -17.84 42.88
C GLN A 154 26.36 -19.24 42.97
N SER A 155 26.15 -19.93 41.85
CA SER A 155 25.68 -21.33 41.81
C SER A 155 26.67 -22.30 42.47
N LYS A 156 27.98 -22.12 42.23
CA LYS A 156 29.03 -22.91 42.88
C LYS A 156 29.07 -22.67 44.39
N GLU A 157 29.01 -21.41 44.84
CA GLU A 157 28.89 -21.07 46.27
C GLU A 157 27.63 -21.66 46.91
N GLN A 158 26.49 -21.59 46.22
CA GLN A 158 25.24 -22.16 46.70
C GLN A 158 25.36 -23.67 46.90
N ASN A 159 26.01 -24.38 45.99
CA ASN A 159 26.25 -25.81 46.11
C ASN A 159 27.18 -26.15 47.29
N ILE A 160 28.23 -25.36 47.51
CA ILE A 160 29.15 -25.52 48.65
C ILE A 160 28.41 -25.26 49.97
N LEU A 161 27.61 -24.20 50.05
CA LEU A 161 26.80 -23.87 51.24
C LEU A 161 25.73 -24.95 51.51
N ASN A 162 25.08 -25.49 50.47
CA ASN A 162 24.16 -26.62 50.60
C ASN A 162 24.85 -27.89 51.11
N GLN A 163 26.06 -28.20 50.62
CA GLN A 163 26.84 -29.33 51.11
C GLN A 163 27.24 -29.13 52.58
N ARG A 164 27.67 -27.92 52.95
CA ARG A 164 28.02 -27.56 54.32
C ARG A 164 26.80 -27.62 55.27
N LEU A 165 25.64 -27.16 54.82
CA LEU A 165 24.38 -27.27 55.55
C LEU A 165 24.01 -28.74 55.79
N LYS A 166 24.10 -29.59 54.75
CA LYS A 166 23.87 -31.05 54.87
C LYS A 166 24.81 -31.71 55.87
N LEU A 167 26.10 -31.36 55.83
CA LEU A 167 27.10 -31.89 56.77
C LEU A 167 26.82 -31.44 58.22
N LEU A 168 26.42 -30.18 58.42
CA LEU A 168 26.07 -29.65 59.75
C LEU A 168 24.76 -30.24 60.31
N GLN A 169 23.81 -30.59 59.44
CA GLN A 169 22.55 -31.26 59.82
C GLN A 169 22.72 -32.75 60.12
N GLN A 170 23.81 -33.37 59.66
CA GLN A 170 24.12 -34.80 59.86
C GLN A 170 25.01 -35.08 61.08
N MET A 171 25.50 -34.06 61.79
CA MET A 171 26.32 -34.25 62.99
C MET A 171 25.45 -34.64 64.20
N PRO A 172 25.79 -35.71 64.94
CA PRO A 172 25.04 -36.11 66.13
C PRO A 172 25.22 -35.07 67.26
N ILE A 173 24.11 -34.74 67.93
CA ILE A 173 24.07 -33.75 69.02
C ILE A 173 24.76 -34.35 70.25
N VAL A 174 26.08 -34.19 70.34
CA VAL A 174 26.83 -34.45 71.59
C VAL A 174 27.62 -33.20 71.95
N LYS A 175 27.48 -32.82 73.21
CA LYS A 175 27.93 -31.58 73.87
C LYS A 175 29.42 -31.31 73.64
N GLU A 176 29.75 -30.10 73.19
CA GLU A 176 30.58 -29.12 73.94
C GLU A 176 30.82 -27.84 73.11
N ASN A 177 30.44 -26.71 73.69
CA ASN A 177 30.96 -25.34 73.47
C ASN A 177 31.12 -24.80 72.03
N THR A 178 30.18 -25.06 71.13
CA THR A 178 29.61 -24.03 70.24
C THR A 178 28.22 -24.44 69.78
N THR A 179 27.26 -23.52 69.84
CA THR A 179 25.87 -23.70 69.44
C THR A 179 25.78 -24.06 67.94
N ILE A 180 25.83 -25.35 67.63
CA ILE A 180 25.46 -25.92 66.32
C ILE A 180 24.21 -25.24 65.72
N PRO A 181 23.13 -24.94 66.49
CA PRO A 181 21.99 -24.19 65.96
C PRO A 181 22.35 -22.80 65.41
N GLU A 182 23.22 -22.02 66.06
CA GLU A 182 23.63 -20.69 65.56
C GLU A 182 24.48 -20.78 64.28
N ARG A 183 25.27 -21.86 64.13
CA ARG A 183 26.06 -22.08 62.91
C ARG A 183 25.16 -22.51 61.75
N VAL A 184 24.12 -23.31 62.02
CA VAL A 184 23.08 -23.65 61.04
C VAL A 184 22.32 -22.39 60.63
N GLU A 185 21.87 -21.58 61.59
CA GLU A 185 21.18 -20.30 61.33
C GLU A 185 22.04 -19.33 60.51
N LYS A 186 23.35 -19.22 60.80
CA LYS A 186 24.29 -18.43 59.99
C LYS A 186 24.44 -18.96 58.56
N VAL A 187 24.52 -20.27 58.36
CA VAL A 187 24.62 -20.87 57.03
C VAL A 187 23.30 -20.74 56.25
N GLU A 188 22.15 -20.85 56.92
CA GLU A 188 20.84 -20.59 56.34
C GLU A 188 20.69 -19.12 55.92
N ASN A 189 21.13 -18.19 56.76
CA ASN A 189 21.16 -16.75 56.44
C ASN A 189 22.10 -16.44 55.25
N LEU A 190 23.27 -17.09 55.15
CA LEU A 190 24.14 -16.94 53.98
C LEU A 190 23.51 -17.53 52.72
N LEU A 191 22.76 -18.62 52.85
CA LEU A 191 22.07 -19.27 51.75
C LEU A 191 20.87 -18.44 51.27
N THR A 192 20.14 -17.79 52.16
CA THR A 192 19.06 -16.84 51.77
C THR A 192 19.65 -15.61 51.07
N ILE A 193 20.75 -15.05 51.57
CA ILE A 193 21.46 -13.94 50.91
C ILE A 193 21.99 -14.35 49.53
N ASN A 194 22.59 -15.54 49.40
CA ASN A 194 23.08 -16.06 48.12
C ASN A 194 21.93 -16.30 47.12
N LYS A 195 20.79 -16.83 47.58
CA LYS A 195 19.57 -16.98 46.75
C LYS A 195 19.06 -15.62 46.25
N GLN A 196 18.94 -14.63 47.14
CA GLN A 196 18.54 -13.27 46.77
C GLN A 196 19.52 -12.63 45.78
N THR A 197 20.82 -12.85 45.98
CA THR A 197 21.87 -12.38 45.07
C THR A 197 21.76 -13.05 43.70
N THR A 198 21.52 -14.36 43.66
CA THR A 198 21.31 -15.13 42.42
C THR A 198 20.08 -14.64 41.66
N GLU A 199 18.97 -14.37 42.37
CA GLU A 199 17.76 -13.77 41.77
C GLU A 199 18.06 -12.39 41.16
N LEU A 200 18.78 -11.52 41.86
CA LEU A 200 19.19 -10.21 41.33
C LEU A 200 20.12 -10.33 40.11
N VAL A 201 21.05 -11.30 40.09
CA VAL A 201 21.89 -11.57 38.91
C VAL A 201 21.04 -12.04 37.73
N ILE A 202 20.07 -12.93 37.95
CA ILE A 202 19.15 -13.41 36.90
C ILE A 202 18.31 -12.25 36.34
N GLU A 203 17.79 -11.37 37.21
CA GLU A 203 17.04 -10.18 36.80
C GLU A 203 17.91 -9.21 35.97
N ASN A 204 19.13 -8.93 36.42
CA ASN A 204 20.07 -8.07 35.70
C ASN A 204 20.50 -8.66 34.35
N LEU A 205 20.71 -9.97 34.28
CA LEU A 205 21.03 -10.67 33.04
C LEU A 205 19.86 -10.58 32.05
N LYS A 206 18.62 -10.75 32.53
CA LYS A 206 17.42 -10.55 31.72
C LYS A 206 17.32 -9.11 31.20
N LEU A 207 17.51 -8.10 32.07
CA LEU A 207 17.50 -6.69 31.67
C LEU A 207 18.63 -6.36 30.67
N ALA A 208 19.82 -6.92 30.85
CA ALA A 208 20.94 -6.73 29.93
C ALA A 208 20.65 -7.32 28.54
N LYS A 209 19.99 -8.49 28.47
CA LYS A 209 19.51 -9.07 27.20
C LYS A 209 18.42 -8.23 26.56
N GLU A 210 17.45 -7.74 27.34
CA GLU A 210 16.42 -6.80 26.85
C GLU A 210 17.03 -5.49 26.33
N TYR A 211 18.08 -4.98 26.99
CA TYR A 211 18.82 -3.81 26.53
C TYR A 211 19.60 -4.07 25.24
N GLN A 212 20.23 -5.24 25.10
CA GLN A 212 20.88 -5.64 23.85
C GLN A 212 19.88 -5.70 22.68
N ASP A 213 18.67 -6.23 22.92
CA ASP A 213 17.61 -6.24 21.91
C ASP A 213 17.14 -4.82 21.54
N ALA A 214 16.99 -3.94 22.54
CA ALA A 214 16.65 -2.53 22.30
C ALA A 214 17.71 -1.78 21.46
N ILE A 215 19.00 -1.99 21.75
CA ILE A 215 20.13 -1.44 20.98
C ILE A 215 20.12 -1.98 19.55
N ASN A 216 19.89 -3.28 19.37
CA ASN A 216 19.80 -3.89 18.04
C ASN A 216 18.66 -3.29 17.21
N ASP A 217 17.52 -2.98 17.84
CA ASP A 217 16.42 -2.29 17.19
C ASP A 217 16.76 -0.83 16.87
N GLU A 218 17.48 -0.12 17.75
CA GLU A 218 18.00 1.22 17.48
C GLU A 218 18.92 1.24 16.25
N ILE A 219 19.84 0.27 16.12
CA ILE A 219 20.71 0.12 14.94
C ILE A 219 19.88 -0.03 13.66
N LYS A 220 18.86 -0.89 13.67
CA LYS A 220 17.97 -1.06 12.51
C LYS A 220 17.26 0.24 12.16
N HIS A 221 16.77 0.97 13.15
CA HIS A 221 16.13 2.27 12.94
C HIS A 221 17.09 3.31 12.36
N LEU A 222 18.34 3.32 12.82
CA LEU A 222 19.41 4.19 12.28
C LEU A 222 19.72 3.85 10.81
N GLU A 223 19.85 2.57 10.47
CA GLU A 223 20.08 2.14 9.08
C GLU A 223 18.91 2.52 8.15
N LEU A 224 17.68 2.36 8.63
CA LEU A 224 16.47 2.77 7.91
C LEU A 224 16.44 4.29 7.68
N TRP A 225 16.75 5.06 8.73
CA TRP A 225 16.84 6.51 8.64
C TRP A 225 17.89 6.95 7.62
N HIS A 226 19.10 6.35 7.66
CA HIS A 226 20.17 6.69 6.72
C HIS A 226 19.77 6.38 5.28
N SER A 227 19.13 5.24 5.04
CA SER A 227 18.63 4.87 3.72
C SER A 227 17.60 5.88 3.20
N ASN A 228 16.67 6.32 4.06
CA ASN A 228 15.69 7.34 3.69
C ASN A 228 16.36 8.71 3.43
N PHE A 229 17.30 9.11 4.28
CA PHE A 229 18.04 10.37 4.14
C PHE A 229 18.81 10.45 2.81
N VAL A 230 19.48 9.37 2.40
CA VAL A 230 20.19 9.31 1.11
C VAL A 230 19.22 9.49 -0.07
N LEU A 231 18.02 8.90 0.01
CA LEU A 231 16.99 9.07 -1.03
C LEU A 231 16.43 10.50 -1.05
N GLU A 232 16.22 11.11 0.12
CA GLU A 232 15.80 12.51 0.23
C GLU A 232 16.84 13.47 -0.34
N GLN A 233 18.14 13.24 -0.08
CA GLN A 233 19.22 14.01 -0.69
C GLN A 233 19.23 13.89 -2.23
N LYS A 234 18.99 12.70 -2.78
CA LYS A 234 18.84 12.52 -4.23
C LYS A 234 17.68 13.34 -4.79
N LEU A 235 16.55 13.43 -4.08
CA LEU A 235 15.43 14.29 -4.50
C LEU A 235 15.80 15.78 -4.53
N VAL A 236 16.60 16.24 -3.58
CA VAL A 236 17.11 17.62 -3.55
C VAL A 236 18.04 17.88 -4.73
N GLN A 237 18.97 16.96 -5.04
CA GLN A 237 19.86 17.06 -6.20
C GLN A 237 19.09 17.08 -7.53
N ILE A 238 18.06 16.23 -7.67
CA ILE A 238 17.19 16.23 -8.86
C ILE A 238 16.45 17.58 -8.99
N LYS A 239 15.98 18.15 -7.87
CA LYS A 239 15.30 19.45 -7.87
C LYS A 239 16.25 20.57 -8.32
N SER A 240 17.47 20.64 -7.80
CA SER A 240 18.44 21.67 -8.18
C SER A 240 18.84 21.56 -9.66
N LEU A 241 19.07 20.34 -10.15
CA LEU A 241 19.37 20.11 -11.58
C LEU A 241 18.21 20.53 -12.48
N LYS A 242 16.97 20.21 -12.08
CA LYS A 242 15.77 20.63 -12.81
C LYS A 242 15.64 22.16 -12.89
N GLU A 243 15.93 22.86 -11.80
CA GLU A 243 15.93 24.34 -11.77
C GLU A 243 17.00 24.92 -12.68
N GLN A 244 18.21 24.35 -12.69
CA GLN A 244 19.29 24.78 -13.60
C GLN A 244 18.91 24.58 -15.08
N LEU A 245 18.32 23.43 -15.42
CA LEU A 245 17.89 23.13 -16.79
C LEU A 245 16.73 24.02 -17.24
N ASN A 246 15.78 24.31 -16.36
CA ASN A 246 14.69 25.24 -16.67
C ASN A 246 15.21 26.67 -16.90
N LYS A 247 16.21 27.13 -16.14
CA LYS A 247 16.88 28.41 -16.41
C LYS A 247 17.52 28.42 -17.80
N ARG A 248 18.24 27.36 -18.17
CA ARG A 248 18.85 27.22 -19.50
C ARG A 248 17.81 27.17 -20.62
N LEU A 249 16.68 26.49 -20.40
CA LEU A 249 15.55 26.42 -21.32
C LEU A 249 14.94 27.82 -21.57
N ASN A 250 14.74 28.61 -20.52
CA ASN A 250 14.22 29.97 -20.63
C ASN A 250 15.16 30.87 -21.44
N ILE A 251 16.48 30.78 -21.21
CA ILE A 251 17.48 31.51 -21.99
C ILE A 251 17.38 31.16 -23.48
N LEU A 252 17.16 29.88 -23.82
CA LEU A 252 17.00 29.45 -25.21
C LEU A 252 15.68 29.93 -25.84
N TYR A 253 14.61 30.06 -25.05
CA TYR A 253 13.35 30.65 -25.54
C TYR A 253 13.50 32.15 -25.80
N GLU A 254 14.16 32.87 -24.91
CA GLU A 254 14.46 34.30 -25.10
C GLU A 254 15.39 34.53 -26.30
N SER A 255 16.40 33.67 -26.50
CA SER A 255 17.27 33.75 -27.67
C SER A 255 16.53 33.45 -28.98
N ASN A 256 15.62 32.48 -28.99
CA ASN A 256 14.81 32.21 -30.19
C ASN A 256 13.82 33.35 -30.50
N GLY A 257 13.21 33.96 -29.47
CA GLY A 257 12.29 35.09 -29.65
C GLY A 257 12.98 36.38 -30.15
N THR A 258 14.20 36.65 -29.68
CA THR A 258 15.01 37.79 -30.18
C THR A 258 15.57 37.57 -31.58
N THR A 259 15.86 36.32 -31.94
CA THR A 259 16.32 35.92 -33.28
C THR A 259 15.22 36.03 -34.35
N GLN A 260 13.94 35.90 -33.97
CA GLN A 260 12.78 35.98 -34.88
C GLN A 260 12.34 37.42 -35.22
N GLN A 261 12.82 38.45 -34.52
CA GLN A 261 12.52 39.83 -34.90
C GLN A 261 13.30 40.19 -36.18
N PRO A 262 12.64 40.67 -37.25
CA PRO A 262 13.34 41.03 -38.47
C PRO A 262 14.36 42.11 -38.15
N LEU A 263 15.58 41.91 -38.64
CA LEU A 263 16.77 42.74 -38.51
C LEU A 263 16.54 44.15 -39.09
N LYS A 264 15.68 44.98 -38.46
CA LYS A 264 15.61 46.41 -38.69
C LYS A 264 16.51 47.08 -37.66
N LYS A 265 17.74 47.37 -38.09
CA LYS A 265 18.80 48.16 -37.42
C LYS A 265 19.78 47.35 -36.57
N SER A 266 20.84 46.86 -37.20
CA SER A 266 22.21 47.18 -36.75
C SER A 266 23.20 46.93 -37.88
N LYS A 267 23.94 47.97 -38.27
CA LYS A 267 25.17 47.84 -39.05
C LYS A 267 26.24 47.38 -38.07
N SER A 268 27.07 46.42 -38.49
CA SER A 268 28.25 45.84 -37.80
C SER A 268 28.00 44.61 -36.89
N LEU A 269 27.89 43.44 -37.51
CA LEU A 269 28.72 42.25 -37.23
C LEU A 269 28.31 41.16 -38.25
N ILE A 270 29.26 40.66 -39.05
CA ILE A 270 29.22 39.47 -39.93
C ILE A 270 27.80 39.05 -40.35
N GLN A 271 27.36 39.42 -41.56
CA GLN A 271 26.09 38.95 -42.13
C GLN A 271 26.08 37.42 -42.20
N LEU A 272 25.38 36.77 -41.25
CA LEU A 272 25.00 35.37 -41.40
C LEU A 272 24.08 35.26 -42.62
N THR A 273 24.36 34.28 -43.49
CA THR A 273 23.49 33.95 -44.62
C THR A 273 22.12 33.49 -44.10
N ALA A 274 21.04 33.66 -44.86
CA ALA A 274 19.69 33.22 -44.46
C ALA A 274 19.66 31.73 -44.05
N ALA A 275 20.45 30.90 -44.74
CA ALA A 275 20.67 29.49 -44.41
C ALA A 275 21.37 29.27 -43.05
N ASP A 276 22.32 30.12 -42.65
CA ASP A 276 23.00 30.01 -41.35
C ASP A 276 22.08 30.45 -40.20
N HIS A 277 21.17 31.39 -40.46
CA HIS A 277 20.16 31.83 -39.50
C HIS A 277 19.11 30.74 -39.23
N GLU A 278 18.62 30.08 -40.30
CA GLU A 278 17.74 28.92 -40.16
C GLU A 278 18.45 27.74 -39.47
N ALA A 279 19.72 27.48 -39.82
CA ALA A 279 20.53 26.46 -39.14
C ALA A 279 20.69 26.75 -37.64
N MET A 280 20.87 28.01 -37.24
CA MET A 280 20.95 28.41 -35.83
C MET A 280 19.63 28.16 -35.08
N LEU A 281 18.49 28.53 -35.68
CA LEU A 281 17.17 28.26 -35.09
C LEU A 281 16.90 26.75 -34.95
N LEU A 282 17.27 25.96 -35.96
CA LEU A 282 17.16 24.51 -35.92
C LEU A 282 18.02 23.90 -34.81
N ILE A 283 19.29 24.33 -34.66
CA ILE A 283 20.18 23.87 -33.60
C ILE A 283 19.64 24.24 -32.21
N ASN A 284 19.10 25.44 -32.04
CA ASN A 284 18.44 25.84 -30.79
C ASN A 284 17.21 24.99 -30.48
N ASN A 285 16.40 24.66 -31.49
CA ASN A 285 15.25 23.76 -31.32
C ASN A 285 15.69 22.34 -30.90
N GLN A 286 16.80 21.82 -31.46
CA GLN A 286 17.37 20.54 -31.02
C GLN A 286 17.94 20.61 -29.60
N ASN A 287 18.57 21.73 -29.22
CA ASN A 287 19.01 21.99 -27.84
C ASN A 287 17.82 21.99 -26.85
N ILE A 288 16.70 22.64 -27.22
CA ILE A 288 15.47 22.65 -26.43
C ILE A 288 14.93 21.22 -26.28
N ALA A 289 14.84 20.46 -27.37
CA ALA A 289 14.38 19.06 -27.34
C ALA A 289 15.29 18.17 -26.47
N ALA A 290 16.61 18.37 -26.53
CA ALA A 290 17.57 17.67 -25.69
C ALA A 290 17.37 17.97 -24.19
N ILE A 291 17.18 19.25 -23.83
CA ILE A 291 16.91 19.67 -22.45
C ILE A 291 15.57 19.10 -21.97
N GLN A 292 14.52 19.11 -22.80
CA GLN A 292 13.22 18.53 -22.46
C GLN A 292 13.31 17.01 -22.21
N ASN A 293 14.06 16.28 -23.04
CA ASN A 293 14.30 14.85 -22.81
C ASN A 293 15.08 14.60 -21.51
N HIS A 294 16.04 15.45 -21.17
CA HIS A 294 16.77 15.35 -19.90
C HIS A 294 15.86 15.65 -18.69
N LEU A 295 14.98 16.66 -18.80
CA LEU A 295 13.95 16.93 -17.79
C LEU A 295 12.99 15.75 -17.60
N ASN A 296 12.61 15.07 -18.69
CA ASN A 296 11.81 13.86 -18.63
C ASN A 296 12.55 12.73 -17.91
N ALA A 297 13.82 12.50 -18.24
CA ALA A 297 14.66 11.51 -17.55
C ALA A 297 14.76 11.79 -16.04
N LEU A 298 14.97 13.04 -15.64
CA LEU A 298 15.00 13.45 -14.22
C LEU A 298 13.65 13.28 -13.53
N ASN A 299 12.53 13.48 -14.23
CA ASN A 299 11.20 13.25 -13.68
C ASN A 299 10.95 11.75 -13.43
N ILE A 300 11.41 10.89 -14.34
CA ILE A 300 11.36 9.43 -14.15
C ILE A 300 12.24 9.03 -12.95
N GLN A 301 13.45 9.57 -12.84
CA GLN A 301 14.31 9.28 -11.68
C GLN A 301 13.66 9.71 -10.36
N LYS A 302 12.95 10.84 -10.34
CA LYS A 302 12.19 11.31 -9.18
C LYS A 302 11.06 10.35 -8.80
N THR A 303 10.31 9.80 -9.76
CA THR A 303 9.23 8.86 -9.46
C THR A 303 9.77 7.53 -8.91
N VAL A 304 10.89 7.04 -9.45
CA VAL A 304 11.59 5.86 -8.95
C VAL A 304 12.07 6.06 -7.51
N VAL A 305 12.77 7.17 -7.22
CA VAL A 305 13.26 7.47 -5.86
C VAL A 305 12.10 7.58 -4.85
N LYS A 306 10.97 8.16 -5.26
CA LYS A 306 9.76 8.18 -4.42
C LYS A 306 9.20 6.78 -4.17
N ALA A 307 9.23 5.90 -5.17
CA ALA A 307 8.81 4.50 -5.01
C ALA A 307 9.73 3.75 -4.05
N ASP A 308 11.04 3.99 -4.10
CA ASP A 308 12.01 3.42 -3.15
C ASP A 308 11.77 3.91 -1.70
N ILE A 309 11.38 5.17 -1.52
CA ILE A 309 10.98 5.69 -0.20
C ILE A 309 9.70 4.99 0.31
N ILE A 310 8.72 4.74 -0.58
CA ILE A 310 7.50 3.99 -0.23
C ILE A 310 7.86 2.56 0.18
N TYR A 311 8.79 1.93 -0.54
CA TYR A 311 9.28 0.59 -0.23
C TYR A 311 9.92 0.52 1.16
N LEU A 312 10.83 1.45 1.46
CA LEU A 312 11.51 1.50 2.75
C LEU A 312 10.55 1.73 3.92
N LYS A 313 9.47 2.49 3.72
CA LYS A 313 8.48 2.75 4.76
C LYS A 313 7.63 1.52 5.07
N ASN A 314 7.14 0.81 4.05
CA ASN A 314 6.27 -0.35 4.22
C ASN A 314 6.45 -1.37 3.06
N PRO A 315 7.20 -2.48 3.27
CA PRO A 315 7.44 -3.51 2.26
C PRO A 315 6.27 -4.51 2.15
N ASP A 316 5.05 -4.00 2.00
CA ASP A 316 3.85 -4.82 1.83
C ASP A 316 3.71 -5.31 0.39
N THR A 317 3.05 -6.46 0.17
CA THR A 317 2.80 -7.03 -1.16
C THR A 317 2.11 -6.05 -2.12
N LYS A 318 1.16 -5.26 -1.60
CA LYS A 318 0.47 -4.21 -2.38
C LYS A 318 1.40 -3.06 -2.79
N ASN A 319 2.27 -2.61 -1.87
CA ASN A 319 3.24 -1.56 -2.18
C ASN A 319 4.28 -2.09 -3.16
N LEU A 320 4.72 -3.34 -3.00
CA LEU A 320 5.66 -4.01 -3.91
C LEU A 320 5.09 -4.14 -5.33
N GLN A 321 3.79 -4.42 -5.46
CA GLN A 321 3.11 -4.42 -6.76
C GLN A 321 3.06 -3.02 -7.37
N LEU A 322 2.67 -2.01 -6.59
CA LEU A 322 2.69 -0.60 -7.01
C LEU A 322 4.10 -0.16 -7.45
N ILE A 323 5.14 -0.56 -6.72
CA ILE A 323 6.54 -0.29 -7.06
C ILE A 323 6.89 -0.98 -8.37
N THR A 324 6.51 -2.26 -8.54
CA THR A 324 6.76 -3.00 -9.78
C THR A 324 6.12 -2.31 -10.98
N ASP A 325 4.90 -1.79 -10.83
CA ASP A 325 4.20 -1.09 -11.90
C ASP A 325 4.83 0.29 -12.19
N ILE A 326 5.25 1.04 -11.16
CA ILE A 326 6.02 2.28 -11.33
C ILE A 326 7.34 2.01 -12.08
N TYR A 327 8.03 0.91 -11.75
CA TYR A 327 9.27 0.53 -12.41
C TYR A 327 9.05 0.11 -13.88
N LYS A 328 7.96 -0.61 -14.19
CA LYS A 328 7.58 -0.92 -15.58
C LYS A 328 7.28 0.34 -16.39
N ASP A 329 6.49 1.26 -15.83
CA ASP A 329 6.18 2.53 -16.46
C ASP A 329 7.46 3.35 -16.69
N ALA A 330 8.33 3.45 -15.67
CA ALA A 330 9.63 4.10 -15.78
C ALA A 330 10.48 3.52 -16.92
N LEU A 331 10.57 2.19 -17.05
CA LEU A 331 11.29 1.53 -18.15
C LEU A 331 10.71 1.89 -19.52
N SER A 332 9.39 1.92 -19.64
CA SER A 332 8.71 2.31 -20.89
C SER A 332 9.00 3.77 -21.26
N GLN A 333 9.04 4.67 -20.26
CA GLN A 333 9.34 6.08 -20.46
C GLN A 333 10.83 6.31 -20.80
N TYR A 334 11.75 5.59 -20.17
CA TYR A 334 13.17 5.61 -20.55
C TYR A 334 13.39 5.11 -21.97
N ALA A 335 12.66 4.09 -22.42
CA ALA A 335 12.73 3.62 -23.81
C ALA A 335 12.27 4.70 -24.82
N LYS A 336 11.24 5.49 -24.47
CA LYS A 336 10.80 6.64 -25.28
C LYS A 336 11.86 7.75 -25.31
N VAL A 337 12.46 8.08 -24.17
CA VAL A 337 13.55 9.08 -24.09
C VAL A 337 14.75 8.64 -24.93
N GLU A 338 15.15 7.36 -24.85
CA GLU A 338 16.25 6.81 -25.65
C GLU A 338 15.95 6.91 -27.16
N LYS A 339 14.73 6.58 -27.59
CA LYS A 339 14.29 6.71 -28.98
C LYS A 339 14.36 8.17 -29.46
N ASN A 340 13.86 9.11 -28.65
CA ASN A 340 13.88 10.53 -28.99
C ASN A 340 15.31 11.07 -29.10
N ILE A 341 16.21 10.71 -28.18
CA ILE A 341 17.61 11.12 -28.22
C ILE A 341 18.30 10.58 -29.47
N ARG A 342 18.07 9.31 -29.83
CA ARG A 342 18.62 8.71 -31.08
C ARG A 342 18.07 9.40 -32.34
N GLN A 343 16.80 9.80 -32.34
CA GLN A 343 16.22 10.57 -33.45
C GLN A 343 16.90 11.93 -33.60
N ILE A 344 17.16 12.64 -32.49
CA ILE A 344 17.89 13.91 -32.49
C ILE A 344 19.33 13.70 -32.99
N GLU A 345 20.01 12.63 -32.55
CA GLU A 345 21.37 12.31 -32.99
C GLU A 345 21.44 12.02 -34.50
N ASN A 346 20.52 11.21 -35.02
CA ASN A 346 20.42 10.91 -36.45
C ASN A 346 20.08 12.16 -37.29
N PHE A 347 19.18 13.00 -36.78
CA PHE A 347 18.82 14.27 -37.41
C PHE A 347 20.03 15.20 -37.48
N LEU A 348 20.75 15.37 -36.36
CA LEU A 348 21.98 16.15 -36.31
C LEU A 348 23.04 15.57 -37.26
N ALA A 349 23.21 14.25 -37.35
CA ALA A 349 24.22 13.64 -38.23
C ALA A 349 23.94 13.84 -39.73
N ASN A 350 22.67 13.94 -40.13
CA ASN A 350 22.25 14.03 -41.52
C ASN A 350 22.15 15.47 -42.03
N GLU A 351 21.48 16.36 -41.28
CA GLU A 351 21.22 17.73 -41.75
C GLU A 351 22.39 18.68 -41.52
N THR A 352 23.22 18.44 -40.51
CA THR A 352 24.34 19.35 -40.19
C THR A 352 25.54 19.22 -41.13
N LYS A 353 25.55 18.23 -42.03
CA LYS A 353 26.51 18.14 -43.14
C LYS A 353 26.40 19.33 -44.11
N LEU A 354 25.26 20.04 -44.08
CA LEU A 354 24.95 21.18 -44.95
C LEU A 354 25.32 22.54 -44.32
N VAL A 355 25.75 22.56 -43.05
CA VAL A 355 26.09 23.81 -42.33
C VAL A 355 27.56 24.18 -42.56
N VAL A 356 27.80 25.36 -43.14
CA VAL A 356 29.14 25.83 -43.54
C VAL A 356 29.85 26.61 -42.41
N ALA A 357 29.09 27.28 -41.54
CA ALA A 357 29.66 28.13 -40.49
C ALA A 357 30.43 27.34 -39.39
N PRO A 358 31.68 27.72 -39.08
CA PRO A 358 32.54 27.00 -38.12
C PRO A 358 32.09 27.13 -36.65
N SER A 359 31.36 28.18 -36.28
CA SER A 359 30.79 28.38 -34.94
C SER A 359 29.64 27.38 -34.67
N LEU A 360 28.70 27.26 -35.60
CA LEU A 360 27.57 26.34 -35.52
C LEU A 360 28.05 24.88 -35.50
N LYS A 361 29.08 24.54 -36.28
CA LYS A 361 29.71 23.21 -36.26
C LYS A 361 30.27 22.83 -34.88
N ARG A 362 30.83 23.80 -34.13
CA ARG A 362 31.29 23.59 -32.75
C ARG A 362 30.11 23.34 -31.80
N GLU A 363 29.02 24.09 -31.93
CA GLU A 363 27.80 23.89 -31.12
C GLU A 363 27.12 22.54 -31.40
N ILE A 364 27.06 22.11 -32.66
CA ILE A 364 26.58 20.78 -33.04
C ILE A 364 27.44 19.69 -32.39
N SER A 365 28.78 19.83 -32.44
CA SER A 365 29.68 18.84 -31.84
C SER A 365 29.56 18.77 -30.31
N SER A 366 29.27 19.88 -29.64
CA SER A 366 29.06 19.92 -28.18
C SER A 366 27.70 19.34 -27.80
N LEU A 367 26.67 19.58 -28.60
CA LEU A 367 25.35 18.96 -28.46
C LEU A 367 25.41 17.44 -28.67
N GLN A 368 26.10 16.96 -29.72
CA GLN A 368 26.31 15.53 -29.96
C GLN A 368 27.03 14.85 -28.79
N LYS A 369 28.09 15.46 -28.24
CA LYS A 369 28.75 14.95 -27.03
C LYS A 369 27.80 14.88 -25.82
N THR A 370 26.97 15.92 -25.64
CA THR A 370 25.98 15.97 -24.55
C THR A 370 24.92 14.88 -24.71
N LEU A 371 24.40 14.67 -25.93
CA LEU A 371 23.42 13.62 -26.24
C LEU A 371 24.01 12.22 -26.05
N ALA A 372 25.24 11.98 -26.49
CA ALA A 372 25.94 10.71 -26.28
C ALA A 372 26.13 10.40 -24.78
N GLN A 373 26.46 11.42 -23.97
CA GLN A 373 26.54 11.27 -22.52
C GLN A 373 25.18 10.97 -21.90
N GLN A 374 24.12 11.69 -22.30
CA GLN A 374 22.76 11.45 -21.81
C GLN A 374 22.24 10.05 -22.19
N LEU A 375 22.55 9.57 -23.40
CA LEU A 375 22.18 8.23 -23.86
C LEU A 375 22.90 7.17 -23.03
N LYS A 376 24.20 7.35 -22.76
CA LYS A 376 24.97 6.47 -21.87
C LYS A 376 24.39 6.44 -20.46
N GLU A 377 24.11 7.59 -19.85
CA GLU A 377 23.49 7.68 -18.52
C GLU A 377 22.11 7.02 -18.48
N ALA A 378 21.26 7.27 -19.48
CA ALA A 378 19.94 6.65 -19.59
C ALA A 378 20.03 5.12 -19.74
N SER A 379 21.01 4.61 -20.51
CA SER A 379 21.22 3.17 -20.68
C SER A 379 21.65 2.47 -19.37
N ILE A 380 22.53 3.11 -18.59
CA ILE A 380 22.98 2.60 -17.29
C ILE A 380 21.81 2.59 -16.30
N GLN A 381 21.03 3.68 -16.25
CA GLN A 381 19.85 3.76 -15.39
C GLN A 381 18.80 2.70 -15.76
N LYS A 382 18.55 2.50 -17.06
CA LYS A 382 17.66 1.45 -17.55
C LYS A 382 18.13 0.05 -17.13
N GLN A 383 19.42 -0.26 -17.25
CA GLN A 383 19.96 -1.56 -16.85
C GLN A 383 19.82 -1.80 -15.33
N LEU A 384 20.08 -0.76 -14.51
CA LEU A 384 19.86 -0.82 -13.07
C LEU A 384 18.38 -1.05 -12.73
N LEU A 385 17.46 -0.35 -13.41
CA LEU A 385 16.02 -0.52 -13.22
C LEU A 385 15.53 -1.92 -13.59
N VAL A 386 16.02 -2.50 -14.69
CA VAL A 386 15.70 -3.89 -15.08
C VAL A 386 16.11 -4.87 -14.00
N LYS A 387 17.33 -4.70 -13.45
CA LYS A 387 17.82 -5.56 -12.37
C LYS A 387 16.97 -5.41 -11.10
N SER A 388 16.72 -4.19 -10.64
CA SER A 388 15.88 -3.93 -9.47
C SER A 388 14.45 -4.45 -9.65
N LEU A 389 13.87 -4.30 -10.85
CA LEU A 389 12.55 -4.85 -11.16
C LEU A 389 12.55 -6.38 -11.08
N SER A 390 13.58 -7.05 -11.59
CA SER A 390 13.70 -8.51 -11.48
C SER A 390 13.82 -8.97 -10.03
N ASP A 391 14.56 -8.23 -9.20
CA ASP A 391 14.71 -8.50 -7.77
C ASP A 391 13.38 -8.30 -7.02
N TYR A 392 12.64 -7.22 -7.31
CA TYR A 392 11.32 -6.97 -6.72
C TYR A 392 10.29 -8.01 -7.17
N GLN A 393 10.31 -8.44 -8.43
CA GLN A 393 9.44 -9.51 -8.92
C GLN A 393 9.77 -10.86 -8.28
N ALA A 394 11.05 -11.17 -8.08
CA ALA A 394 11.48 -12.37 -7.38
C ALA A 394 11.05 -12.34 -5.90
N GLN A 395 11.17 -11.19 -5.24
CA GLN A 395 10.67 -10.99 -3.87
C GLN A 395 9.14 -11.10 -3.80
N LEU A 396 8.41 -10.51 -4.75
CA LEU A 396 6.96 -10.62 -4.85
C LEU A 396 6.55 -12.09 -4.97
N LYS A 397 7.18 -12.81 -5.90
CA LYS A 397 6.94 -14.24 -6.10
C LYS A 397 7.23 -15.02 -4.83
N LYS A 398 8.33 -14.74 -4.15
CA LYS A 398 8.69 -15.39 -2.87
C LYS A 398 7.68 -15.10 -1.76
N LEU A 399 7.22 -13.85 -1.63
CA LEU A 399 6.25 -13.45 -0.60
C LEU A 399 4.83 -14.00 -0.88
N ILE A 400 4.43 -14.09 -2.15
CA ILE A 400 3.14 -14.68 -2.54
C ILE A 400 3.18 -16.22 -2.38
N SER A 401 4.32 -16.85 -2.67
CA SER A 401 4.48 -18.31 -2.57
C SER A 401 4.94 -18.81 -1.20
N SER A 402 5.39 -17.93 -0.30
CA SER A 402 5.80 -18.34 1.04
C SER A 402 4.58 -18.77 1.86
N ARG A 403 4.56 -20.04 2.24
CA ARG A 403 3.55 -20.60 3.14
C ARG A 403 3.76 -20.02 4.54
N GLN A 404 2.72 -19.44 5.13
CA GLN A 404 2.73 -19.09 6.56
C GLN A 404 2.58 -20.38 7.38
N THR A 405 3.65 -20.77 8.06
CA THR A 405 3.74 -22.02 8.81
C THR A 405 2.91 -21.97 10.09
N LEU A 406 2.20 -23.05 10.38
CA LEU A 406 1.45 -23.19 11.63
C LEU A 406 2.35 -23.37 12.87
N ALA A 407 3.67 -23.48 12.68
CA ALA A 407 4.65 -23.76 13.73
C ALA A 407 4.72 -22.66 14.82
N ASP A 408 4.35 -21.42 14.48
CA ASP A 408 4.33 -20.31 15.45
C ASP A 408 3.13 -20.39 16.43
N TYR A 409 2.15 -21.27 16.16
CA TYR A 409 0.97 -21.53 16.99
C TYR A 409 1.20 -22.62 18.06
N ASN A 410 2.40 -22.70 18.62
CA ASN A 410 2.67 -23.61 19.73
C ASN A 410 1.79 -23.25 20.95
N ILE A 411 1.50 -24.23 21.81
CA ILE A 411 0.72 -24.06 23.05
C ILE A 411 1.32 -22.95 23.93
N SER A 412 2.64 -22.79 23.89
CA SER A 412 3.40 -21.74 24.58
C SER A 412 3.14 -20.31 24.08
N SER A 413 2.63 -20.16 22.85
CA SER A 413 2.38 -18.86 22.22
C SER A 413 1.01 -18.28 22.58
N TRP A 414 0.07 -19.11 23.07
CA TRP A 414 -1.30 -18.70 23.39
C TRP A 414 -1.42 -17.58 24.42
N PRO A 415 -0.66 -17.58 25.54
CA PRO A 415 -0.67 -16.47 26.48
C PRO A 415 -0.27 -15.12 25.84
N ILE A 416 0.69 -15.17 24.91
CA ILE A 416 1.17 -13.99 24.16
C ILE A 416 0.08 -13.52 23.19
N ILE A 417 -0.59 -14.44 22.50
CA ILE A 417 -1.71 -14.14 21.60
C ILE A 417 -2.86 -13.49 22.37
N LEU A 418 -3.25 -14.06 23.51
CA LEU A 418 -4.35 -13.54 24.33
C LEU A 418 -4.03 -12.14 24.85
N LYS A 419 -2.80 -11.91 25.34
CA LYS A 419 -2.34 -10.58 25.78
C LYS A 419 -2.38 -9.56 24.64
N LYS A 420 -2.01 -9.96 23.42
CA LYS A 420 -2.07 -9.10 22.23
C LYS A 420 -3.51 -8.81 21.80
N ILE A 421 -4.42 -9.79 21.88
CA ILE A 421 -5.85 -9.60 21.61
C ILE A 421 -6.47 -8.64 22.63
N ALA A 422 -6.14 -8.81 23.91
CA ALA A 422 -6.59 -7.92 24.98
C ALA A 422 -6.09 -6.47 24.81
N ALA A 423 -4.99 -6.26 24.08
CA ALA A 423 -4.49 -4.92 23.75
C ALA A 423 -5.25 -4.24 22.59
N ILE A 424 -5.98 -4.98 21.74
CA ILE A 424 -6.67 -4.42 20.56
C ILE A 424 -7.68 -3.32 20.93
N PRO A 425 -8.55 -3.48 21.94
CA PRO A 425 -9.47 -2.42 22.34
C PRO A 425 -8.73 -1.14 22.74
N SER A 426 -7.58 -1.26 23.41
CA SER A 426 -6.77 -0.10 23.79
C SER A 426 -6.16 0.62 22.58
N LEU A 427 -5.73 -0.13 21.56
CA LEU A 427 -5.20 0.43 20.30
C LEU A 427 -6.31 1.09 19.49
N PHE A 428 -7.49 0.48 19.44
CA PHE A 428 -8.66 1.06 18.77
C PHE A 428 -9.14 2.34 19.48
N TYR A 429 -9.16 2.34 20.81
CA TYR A 429 -9.46 3.55 21.59
C TYR A 429 -8.44 4.66 21.35
N LYS A 430 -7.14 4.35 21.34
CA LYS A 430 -6.09 5.31 20.97
C LYS A 430 -6.30 5.88 19.58
N TYR A 431 -6.61 5.02 18.60
CA TYR A 431 -6.91 5.44 17.23
C TYR A 431 -8.10 6.42 17.17
N ILE A 432 -9.23 6.08 17.82
CA ILE A 432 -10.40 6.97 17.87
C ILE A 432 -10.04 8.27 18.57
N LYS A 433 -9.36 8.22 19.73
CA LYS A 433 -8.94 9.41 20.47
C LYS A 433 -8.06 10.33 19.61
N THR A 434 -7.07 9.79 18.92
CA THR A 434 -6.20 10.56 18.02
C THR A 434 -6.98 11.16 16.86
N LEU A 435 -7.93 10.41 16.27
CA LEU A 435 -8.78 10.93 15.22
C LEU A 435 -9.68 12.06 15.73
N SER A 436 -10.30 11.89 16.89
CA SER A 436 -11.15 12.91 17.52
C SER A 436 -10.38 14.18 17.86
N VAL A 437 -9.16 14.06 18.41
CA VAL A 437 -8.30 15.23 18.68
C VAL A 437 -7.92 15.93 17.38
N LYS A 438 -7.55 15.19 16.33
CA LYS A 438 -7.25 15.79 15.01
C LYS A 438 -8.46 16.51 14.42
N VAL A 439 -9.66 15.92 14.50
CA VAL A 439 -10.90 16.56 14.04
C VAL A 439 -11.19 17.82 14.83
N TYR A 440 -11.04 17.76 16.16
CA TYR A 440 -11.27 18.90 17.04
C TYR A 440 -10.29 20.05 16.77
N ASP A 441 -8.99 19.75 16.69
CA ASP A 441 -7.98 20.75 16.37
C ASP A 441 -8.23 21.34 14.98
N SER A 442 -8.40 20.51 13.95
CA SER A 442 -8.69 20.98 12.59
C SER A 442 -9.96 21.81 12.51
N TYR A 443 -10.98 21.51 13.32
CA TYR A 443 -12.21 22.30 13.39
C TYR A 443 -11.97 23.68 14.04
N LEU A 444 -11.13 23.78 15.07
CA LEU A 444 -10.79 25.07 15.67
C LEU A 444 -10.02 26.00 14.72
N TRP A 445 -9.23 25.43 13.81
CA TRP A 445 -8.46 26.17 12.81
C TRP A 445 -9.25 26.49 11.52
N LEU A 446 -10.52 26.09 11.43
CA LEU A 446 -11.34 26.35 10.25
C LEU A 446 -11.72 27.83 10.14
N SER A 447 -11.74 28.36 8.92
CA SER A 447 -12.23 29.73 8.70
C SER A 447 -13.74 29.81 9.00
N PRO A 448 -14.26 30.98 9.44
CA PRO A 448 -15.70 31.16 9.71
C PRO A 448 -16.59 30.77 8.52
N LEU A 449 -16.14 31.05 7.29
CA LEU A 449 -16.81 30.65 6.05
C LEU A 449 -16.90 29.12 5.94
N SER A 450 -15.81 28.40 6.23
CA SER A 450 -15.79 26.93 6.19
C SER A 450 -16.67 26.31 7.27
N MET A 451 -16.80 26.94 8.44
CA MET A 451 -17.74 26.50 9.49
C MET A 451 -19.20 26.65 9.05
N VAL A 452 -19.54 27.78 8.39
CA VAL A 452 -20.88 27.99 7.82
C VAL A 452 -21.16 26.96 6.72
N ILE A 453 -20.18 26.66 5.86
CA ILE A 453 -20.30 25.59 4.85
C ILE A 453 -20.52 24.23 5.50
N LEU A 454 -19.84 23.92 6.62
CA LEU A 454 -19.96 22.64 7.31
C LEU A 454 -21.37 22.44 7.91
N TRP A 455 -21.84 23.41 8.70
CA TRP A 455 -23.16 23.34 9.32
C TRP A 455 -24.29 23.48 8.30
N GLY A 456 -24.13 24.35 7.31
CA GLY A 456 -25.02 24.45 6.16
C GLY A 456 -25.07 23.15 5.36
N GLY A 457 -23.92 22.50 5.18
CA GLY A 457 -23.81 21.17 4.57
C GLY A 457 -24.54 20.09 5.35
N PHE A 458 -24.44 20.07 6.68
CA PHE A 458 -25.21 19.14 7.52
C PHE A 458 -26.71 19.37 7.41
N ALA A 459 -27.16 20.62 7.48
CA ALA A 459 -28.58 20.96 7.31
C ALA A 459 -29.08 20.52 5.92
N PHE A 460 -28.31 20.80 4.87
CA PHE A 460 -28.62 20.39 3.50
C PHE A 460 -28.70 18.86 3.37
N ILE A 461 -27.72 18.12 3.88
CA ILE A 461 -27.70 16.65 3.88
C ILE A 461 -28.94 16.11 4.62
N ALA A 462 -29.25 16.64 5.80
CA ALA A 462 -30.42 16.23 6.58
C ALA A 462 -31.73 16.44 5.81
N ILE A 463 -31.92 17.63 5.23
CA ILE A 463 -33.11 17.99 4.43
C ILE A 463 -33.20 17.09 3.19
N PHE A 464 -32.09 16.89 2.48
CA PHE A 464 -32.03 16.06 1.29
C PHE A 464 -32.44 14.60 1.58
N PHE A 465 -31.86 13.99 2.61
CA PHE A 465 -32.24 12.64 3.02
C PHE A 465 -33.67 12.58 3.56
N PHE A 466 -34.13 13.60 4.28
CA PHE A 466 -35.52 13.67 4.72
C PHE A 466 -36.50 13.73 3.54
N MET A 467 -36.22 14.55 2.53
CA MET A 467 -37.01 14.65 1.29
C MET A 467 -37.01 13.34 0.51
N ILE A 468 -35.85 12.71 0.33
CA ILE A 468 -35.77 11.38 -0.30
C ILE A 468 -36.58 10.36 0.50
N SER A 469 -36.50 10.38 1.83
CA SER A 469 -37.28 9.46 2.67
C SER A 469 -38.79 9.62 2.45
N ARG A 470 -39.25 10.86 2.22
CA ARG A 470 -40.65 11.20 1.93
C ARG A 470 -41.04 10.76 0.53
N ILE A 471 -40.21 11.04 -0.48
CA ILE A 471 -40.43 10.61 -1.87
C ILE A 471 -40.50 9.09 -1.97
N LEU A 472 -39.57 8.37 -1.33
CA LEU A 472 -39.58 6.90 -1.30
C LEU A 472 -40.82 6.35 -0.60
N LYS A 473 -41.30 6.98 0.48
CA LYS A 473 -42.58 6.60 1.13
C LYS A 473 -43.79 6.80 0.21
N ILE A 474 -43.79 7.85 -0.60
CA ILE A 474 -44.86 8.13 -1.56
C ILE A 474 -44.82 7.12 -2.72
N LEU A 475 -43.64 6.88 -3.30
CA LEU A 475 -43.45 5.90 -4.39
C LEU A 475 -43.87 4.46 -4.01
N ARG A 476 -43.84 4.13 -2.72
CA ARG A 476 -44.25 2.83 -2.18
C ARG A 476 -45.77 2.69 -2.00
N ARG A 477 -46.52 3.79 -1.91
CA ARG A 477 -47.98 3.74 -1.71
C ARG A 477 -48.74 3.30 -2.96
N ASP A 478 -48.13 3.41 -4.15
CA ASP A 478 -48.79 3.12 -5.41
C ASP A 478 -48.42 1.77 -6.05
N LYS A 479 -49.47 0.93 -6.13
CA LYS A 479 -49.71 -0.24 -6.98
C LYS A 479 -49.17 -1.59 -6.51
N GLU A 480 -50.08 -2.56 -6.45
CA GLU A 480 -49.81 -3.97 -6.73
C GLU A 480 -49.20 -4.06 -8.14
N ARG A 481 -47.89 -4.27 -8.22
CA ARG A 481 -47.15 -4.32 -9.49
C ARG A 481 -46.90 -5.78 -9.85
N SER A 482 -47.53 -6.23 -10.93
CA SER A 482 -47.53 -7.63 -11.38
C SER A 482 -46.23 -8.12 -12.07
N ARG A 483 -45.23 -7.25 -12.27
CA ARG A 483 -43.97 -7.57 -12.99
C ARG A 483 -42.78 -7.69 -12.03
N LEU A 484 -41.83 -8.61 -12.32
CA LEU A 484 -40.59 -8.79 -11.53
C LEU A 484 -39.76 -7.51 -11.40
N THR A 485 -39.73 -6.67 -12.44
CA THR A 485 -39.09 -5.34 -12.36
C THR A 485 -39.74 -4.49 -11.27
N GLY A 486 -41.07 -4.58 -11.10
CA GLY A 486 -41.80 -3.96 -10.00
C GLY A 486 -41.43 -4.51 -8.63
N TYR A 487 -41.26 -5.82 -8.50
CA TYR A 487 -40.87 -6.47 -7.23
C TYR A 487 -39.39 -6.27 -6.85
N LEU A 488 -38.47 -6.31 -7.81
CA LEU A 488 -37.06 -5.96 -7.56
C LEU A 488 -36.93 -4.46 -7.26
N TYR A 489 -37.66 -3.63 -7.99
CA TYR A 489 -37.73 -2.20 -7.73
C TYR A 489 -38.27 -1.92 -6.33
N ASP A 490 -39.34 -2.58 -5.90
CA ASP A 490 -39.90 -2.44 -4.55
C ASP A 490 -38.94 -2.97 -3.48
N GLY A 491 -38.31 -4.13 -3.71
CA GLY A 491 -37.27 -4.67 -2.83
C GLY A 491 -36.08 -3.71 -2.67
N VAL A 492 -35.59 -3.13 -3.76
CA VAL A 492 -34.53 -2.11 -3.75
C VAL A 492 -34.99 -0.84 -3.04
N LEU A 493 -36.22 -0.40 -3.29
CA LEU A 493 -36.81 0.79 -2.66
C LEU A 493 -36.91 0.61 -1.14
N VAL A 494 -37.36 -0.56 -0.68
CA VAL A 494 -37.42 -0.93 0.75
C VAL A 494 -36.02 -1.02 1.36
N LEU A 495 -35.05 -1.59 0.64
CA LEU A 495 -33.65 -1.66 1.09
C LEU A 495 -33.05 -0.27 1.27
N VAL A 496 -33.24 0.64 0.31
CA VAL A 496 -32.74 2.02 0.38
C VAL A 496 -33.44 2.78 1.50
N GLN A 497 -34.76 2.68 1.60
CA GLN A 497 -35.55 3.36 2.62
C GLN A 497 -35.15 2.94 4.04
N ARG A 498 -34.96 1.64 4.31
CA ARG A 498 -34.59 1.12 5.64
C ARG A 498 -33.15 1.49 6.04
N ASN A 499 -32.28 1.75 5.07
CA ASN A 499 -30.88 2.12 5.32
C ASN A 499 -30.61 3.64 5.26
N LEU A 500 -31.61 4.42 4.84
CA LEU A 500 -31.51 5.88 4.66
C LEU A 500 -31.00 6.67 5.88
N PRO A 501 -31.46 6.44 7.13
CA PRO A 501 -30.97 7.20 8.28
C PRO A 501 -29.48 6.95 8.54
N TYR A 502 -28.99 5.74 8.24
CA TYR A 502 -27.59 5.39 8.42
C TYR A 502 -26.71 5.98 7.30
N LEU A 503 -27.22 6.03 6.06
CA LEU A 503 -26.56 6.75 4.98
C LEU A 503 -26.46 8.25 5.30
N CYS A 504 -27.50 8.84 5.91
CA CYS A 504 -27.46 10.23 6.37
C CYS A 504 -26.33 10.45 7.40
N ILE A 505 -26.27 9.65 8.46
CA ILE A 505 -25.21 9.77 9.47
C ILE A 505 -23.82 9.53 8.86
N ALA A 506 -23.66 8.52 7.99
CA ALA A 506 -22.39 8.21 7.35
C ALA A 506 -21.92 9.33 6.41
N THR A 507 -22.84 9.94 5.65
CA THR A 507 -22.52 11.07 4.76
C THR A 507 -22.19 12.34 5.53
N MET A 508 -22.89 12.63 6.64
CA MET A 508 -22.53 13.73 7.55
C MET A 508 -21.14 13.53 8.13
N LEU A 509 -20.82 12.32 8.60
CA LEU A 509 -19.51 12.01 9.15
C LEU A 509 -18.41 12.10 8.08
N TRP A 510 -18.70 11.69 6.85
CA TRP A 510 -17.76 11.83 5.75
C TRP A 510 -17.54 13.31 5.35
N ALA A 511 -18.60 14.11 5.30
CA ALA A 511 -18.53 15.55 5.06
C ALA A 511 -17.71 16.26 6.16
N LEU A 512 -17.88 15.88 7.43
CA LEU A 512 -17.07 16.38 8.54
C LEU A 512 -15.57 16.16 8.29
N LEU A 513 -15.18 14.93 7.96
CA LEU A 513 -13.78 14.56 7.74
C LEU A 513 -13.19 15.18 6.47
N TYR A 514 -14.01 15.38 5.44
CA TYR A 514 -13.60 15.99 4.18
C TYR A 514 -13.38 17.50 4.32
N ILE A 515 -14.33 18.22 4.93
CA ILE A 515 -14.27 19.68 5.12
C ILE A 515 -13.17 20.07 6.12
N THR A 516 -12.87 19.21 7.11
CA THR A 516 -11.75 19.41 8.04
C THR A 516 -10.37 19.10 7.43
N HIS A 517 -10.29 18.79 6.12
CA HIS A 517 -9.05 18.50 5.38
C HIS A 517 -8.18 17.38 5.99
N ILE A 518 -8.80 16.44 6.69
CA ILE A 518 -8.08 15.30 7.24
C ILE A 518 -7.75 14.34 6.09
N SER A 519 -6.48 13.93 5.99
CA SER A 519 -6.06 12.94 4.99
C SER A 519 -6.81 11.61 5.19
N PHE A 520 -7.26 11.01 4.07
CA PHE A 520 -7.97 9.72 4.04
C PHE A 520 -7.26 8.60 4.81
N SER A 521 -5.93 8.63 4.84
CA SER A 521 -5.11 7.66 5.59
C SER A 521 -5.47 7.60 7.08
N ASN A 522 -5.84 8.73 7.69
CA ASN A 522 -6.14 8.80 9.12
C ASN A 522 -7.49 8.19 9.50
N TYR A 523 -8.47 8.17 8.60
CA TYR A 523 -9.83 7.66 8.88
C TYR A 523 -10.21 6.42 8.07
N GLN A 524 -9.29 5.88 7.27
CA GLN A 524 -9.51 4.73 6.39
C GLN A 524 -10.09 3.51 7.14
N LEU A 525 -9.59 3.21 8.35
CA LEU A 525 -10.10 2.09 9.16
C LEU A 525 -11.56 2.28 9.53
N PHE A 526 -11.92 3.47 10.02
CA PHE A 526 -13.28 3.80 10.42
C PHE A 526 -14.25 3.68 9.24
N PHE A 527 -13.85 4.21 8.08
CA PHE A 527 -14.64 4.11 6.85
C PHE A 527 -14.83 2.66 6.39
N LYS A 528 -13.76 1.84 6.37
CA LYS A 528 -13.89 0.43 6.01
C LYS A 528 -14.83 -0.34 6.95
N LEU A 529 -14.80 -0.05 8.25
CA LEU A 529 -15.71 -0.68 9.21
C LEU A 529 -17.17 -0.30 8.97
N ILE A 530 -17.47 0.96 8.65
CA ILE A 530 -18.81 1.39 8.25
C ILE A 530 -19.28 0.63 7.00
N VAL A 531 -18.40 0.51 5.99
CA VAL A 531 -18.72 -0.22 4.75
C VAL A 531 -19.01 -1.69 5.02
N VAL A 532 -18.17 -2.37 5.82
CA VAL A 532 -18.39 -3.78 6.22
C VAL A 532 -19.74 -3.92 6.92
N TRP A 533 -20.01 -3.07 7.92
CA TRP A 533 -21.27 -3.11 8.65
C TRP A 533 -22.47 -2.91 7.72
N PHE A 534 -22.39 -1.97 6.77
CA PHE A 534 -23.45 -1.68 5.81
C PHE A 534 -23.71 -2.86 4.85
N ILE A 535 -22.66 -3.50 4.33
CA ILE A 535 -22.76 -4.67 3.46
C ILE A 535 -23.49 -5.81 4.18
N PHE A 536 -23.03 -6.19 5.37
CA PHE A 536 -23.65 -7.29 6.12
C PHE A 536 -25.08 -6.96 6.56
N ARG A 537 -25.35 -5.70 6.91
CA ARG A 537 -26.71 -5.24 7.20
C ARG A 537 -27.63 -5.38 5.99
N ILE A 538 -27.19 -4.96 4.80
CA ILE A 538 -27.96 -5.13 3.56
C ILE A 538 -28.21 -6.61 3.29
N LEU A 539 -27.19 -7.47 3.42
CA LEU A 539 -27.35 -8.91 3.21
C LEU A 539 -28.37 -9.53 4.19
N ILE A 540 -28.34 -9.15 5.47
CA ILE A 540 -29.31 -9.61 6.47
C ILE A 540 -30.72 -9.08 6.15
N LEU A 541 -30.84 -7.83 5.67
CA LEU A 541 -32.12 -7.26 5.25
C LEU A 541 -32.68 -7.96 4.02
N ILE A 542 -31.84 -8.27 3.02
CA ILE A 542 -32.23 -9.07 1.85
C ILE A 542 -32.72 -10.44 2.31
N ALA A 543 -31.98 -11.11 3.20
CA ALA A 543 -32.37 -12.41 3.74
C ALA A 543 -33.72 -12.35 4.47
N ARG A 544 -33.97 -11.28 5.24
CA ARG A 544 -35.26 -11.05 5.91
C ARG A 544 -36.38 -10.84 4.91
N LEU A 545 -36.16 -10.00 3.89
CA LEU A 545 -37.16 -9.71 2.86
C LEU A 545 -37.53 -10.97 2.07
N VAL A 546 -36.54 -11.79 1.70
CA VAL A 546 -36.74 -12.99 0.90
C VAL A 546 -37.38 -14.13 1.70
N LEU A 547 -36.97 -14.34 2.95
CA LEU A 547 -37.36 -15.54 3.73
C LEU A 547 -38.49 -15.31 4.74
N LEU A 548 -38.69 -14.08 5.24
CA LEU A 548 -39.69 -13.79 6.29
C LEU A 548 -40.87 -12.95 5.79
N GLU A 549 -40.61 -11.96 4.93
CA GLU A 549 -41.64 -10.97 4.55
C GLU A 549 -42.40 -11.36 3.28
N ARG A 550 -41.91 -12.35 2.52
CA ARG A 550 -42.41 -12.64 1.16
C ARG A 550 -43.02 -14.03 0.97
N ILE A 551 -42.88 -14.94 1.92
CA ILE A 551 -43.36 -16.31 1.79
C ILE A 551 -44.38 -16.60 2.90
N SER A 552 -45.61 -16.89 2.51
CA SER A 552 -46.70 -17.34 3.39
C SER A 552 -46.62 -18.84 3.65
N ASP A 553 -45.44 -19.35 4.05
CA ASP A 553 -45.26 -20.80 4.23
C ASP A 553 -45.69 -21.25 5.63
N SER A 554 -46.66 -22.17 5.69
CA SER A 554 -47.19 -22.76 6.93
C SER A 554 -46.21 -23.76 7.58
N SER A 555 -45.08 -24.08 6.94
CA SER A 555 -44.13 -25.13 7.38
C SER A 555 -43.06 -24.68 8.39
N GLY A 556 -42.83 -23.37 8.56
CA GLY A 556 -41.83 -22.80 9.49
C GLY A 556 -40.35 -23.10 9.16
N LYS A 557 -40.04 -23.79 8.04
CA LYS A 557 -38.66 -24.10 7.63
C LYS A 557 -37.87 -22.85 7.20
N ASP A 558 -38.53 -21.89 6.58
CA ASP A 558 -37.93 -20.64 6.10
C ASP A 558 -37.46 -19.74 7.24
N VAL A 559 -38.19 -19.74 8.36
CA VAL A 559 -37.81 -19.01 9.59
C VAL A 559 -36.52 -19.56 10.17
N LYS A 560 -36.38 -20.90 10.27
CA LYS A 560 -35.15 -21.55 10.75
C LYS A 560 -33.95 -21.27 9.83
N LEU A 561 -34.17 -21.24 8.51
CA LEU A 561 -33.14 -20.88 7.53
C LEU A 561 -32.69 -19.42 7.69
N TYR A 562 -33.63 -18.50 7.90
CA TYR A 562 -33.34 -17.09 8.16
C TYR A 562 -32.43 -16.91 9.38
N TYR A 563 -32.77 -17.50 10.53
CA TYR A 563 -31.94 -17.36 11.73
C TYR A 563 -30.54 -17.96 11.55
N ARG A 564 -30.44 -19.10 10.85
CA ARG A 564 -29.13 -19.70 10.52
C ARG A 564 -28.30 -18.77 9.64
N LEU A 565 -28.89 -18.18 8.60
CA LEU A 565 -28.20 -17.24 7.71
C LEU A 565 -27.85 -15.92 8.44
N LYS A 566 -28.74 -15.42 9.30
CA LYS A 566 -28.51 -14.21 10.10
C LYS A 566 -27.29 -14.37 11.00
N TRP A 567 -27.20 -15.47 11.76
CA TRP A 567 -26.06 -15.73 12.63
C TRP A 567 -24.77 -15.93 11.85
N LEU A 568 -24.84 -16.64 10.72
CA LEU A 568 -23.70 -16.83 9.83
C LEU A 568 -23.21 -15.49 9.25
N LEU A 569 -24.10 -14.61 8.80
CA LEU A 569 -23.77 -13.29 8.30
C LEU A 569 -23.26 -12.34 9.40
N LEU A 570 -23.78 -12.43 10.63
CA LEU A 570 -23.26 -11.68 11.78
C LEU A 570 -21.83 -12.10 12.12
N PHE A 571 -21.57 -13.40 12.18
CA PHE A 571 -20.22 -13.95 12.35
C PHE A 571 -19.31 -13.48 11.20
N GLY A 572 -19.82 -13.46 9.98
CA GLY A 572 -19.16 -12.89 8.81
C GLY A 572 -18.77 -11.42 8.95
N GLY A 573 -19.70 -10.59 9.42
CA GLY A 573 -19.44 -9.18 9.67
C GLY A 573 -18.33 -8.98 10.70
N TRP A 574 -18.35 -9.79 11.77
CA TRP A 574 -17.34 -9.72 12.81
C TRP A 574 -15.95 -10.16 12.34
N THR A 575 -15.86 -11.28 11.62
CA THR A 575 -14.58 -11.79 11.07
C THR A 575 -14.00 -10.85 10.02
N THR A 576 -14.83 -10.27 9.15
CA THR A 576 -14.41 -9.28 8.15
C THR A 576 -13.95 -7.97 8.80
N ALA A 577 -14.60 -7.55 9.89
CA ALA A 577 -14.18 -6.39 10.66
C ALA A 577 -12.81 -6.63 11.32
N LEU A 578 -12.61 -7.78 11.96
CA LEU A 578 -11.32 -8.16 12.56
C LEU A 578 -10.20 -8.22 11.54
N MET A 579 -10.45 -8.78 10.35
CA MET A 579 -9.48 -8.79 9.26
C MET A 579 -9.07 -7.38 8.85
N ASN A 580 -10.03 -6.45 8.67
CA ASN A 580 -9.73 -5.07 8.32
C ASN A 580 -8.97 -4.32 9.43
N VAL A 581 -9.32 -4.58 10.70
CA VAL A 581 -8.58 -4.11 11.89
C VAL A 581 -7.15 -4.64 11.86
N GLY A 582 -6.98 -5.93 11.56
CA GLY A 582 -5.70 -6.63 11.36
C GLY A 582 -4.72 -5.90 10.46
N HIS A 583 -5.17 -5.56 9.26
CA HIS A 583 -4.33 -4.96 8.21
C HIS A 583 -4.10 -3.45 8.35
N LEU A 584 -4.99 -2.73 9.03
CA LEU A 584 -4.90 -1.27 9.14
C LEU A 584 -4.34 -0.76 10.47
N LEU A 585 -4.39 -1.57 11.53
CA LEU A 585 -3.66 -1.30 12.76
C LEU A 585 -2.30 -2.00 12.69
N PRO A 586 -1.24 -1.43 13.32
CA PRO A 586 0.08 -2.01 13.38
C PRO A 586 0.10 -3.20 14.36
N LEU A 587 -0.61 -4.27 14.00
CA LEU A 587 -0.69 -5.52 14.76
C LEU A 587 0.44 -6.47 14.34
N SER A 588 0.83 -7.37 15.23
CA SER A 588 1.87 -8.35 14.89
C SER A 588 1.41 -9.29 13.77
N ILE A 589 2.35 -9.69 12.90
CA ILE A 589 2.09 -10.57 11.73
C ILE A 589 1.29 -11.83 12.09
N LEU A 590 1.55 -12.41 13.27
CA LEU A 590 0.87 -13.60 13.78
C LEU A 590 -0.63 -13.37 14.00
N LEU A 591 -1.01 -12.19 14.50
CA LEU A 591 -2.40 -11.85 14.78
C LEU A 591 -3.17 -11.54 13.49
N GLN A 592 -2.49 -10.93 12.51
CA GLN A 592 -3.04 -10.75 11.17
C GLN A 592 -3.31 -12.10 10.49
N ASP A 593 -2.40 -13.08 10.63
CA ASP A 593 -2.61 -14.44 10.10
C ASP A 593 -3.84 -15.11 10.75
N ILE A 594 -4.00 -15.02 12.07
CA ILE A 594 -5.20 -15.53 12.76
C ILE A 594 -6.49 -14.93 12.18
N PHE A 595 -6.56 -13.61 12.02
CA PHE A 595 -7.75 -12.96 11.49
C PHE A 595 -8.02 -13.30 10.02
N ASN A 596 -6.97 -13.43 9.22
CA ASN A 596 -7.09 -13.87 7.83
C ASN A 596 -7.62 -15.32 7.74
N ARG A 597 -7.10 -16.24 8.56
CA ARG A 597 -7.59 -17.64 8.58
C ARG A 597 -9.01 -17.76 9.09
N LEU A 598 -9.37 -16.99 10.12
CA LEU A 598 -10.74 -16.93 10.62
C LEU A 598 -11.71 -16.46 9.54
N PHE A 599 -11.32 -15.44 8.77
CA PHE A 599 -12.08 -14.96 7.63
C PHE A 599 -12.18 -16.00 6.49
N MET A 600 -11.09 -16.72 6.19
CA MET A 600 -11.10 -17.80 5.19
C MET A 600 -12.01 -18.96 5.62
N LEU A 601 -12.05 -19.30 6.92
CA LEU A 601 -12.98 -20.28 7.48
C LEU A 601 -14.44 -19.83 7.32
N PHE A 602 -14.71 -18.55 7.53
CA PHE A 602 -16.03 -17.97 7.26
C PHE A 602 -16.41 -18.08 5.78
N ILE A 603 -15.52 -17.73 4.84
CA ILE A 603 -15.77 -17.91 3.39
C ILE A 603 -16.06 -19.38 3.06
N LEU A 604 -15.28 -20.31 3.61
CA LEU A 604 -15.50 -21.74 3.41
C LEU A 604 -16.93 -22.14 3.85
N THR A 605 -17.35 -21.64 5.01
CA THR A 605 -18.66 -21.95 5.58
C THR A 605 -19.79 -21.37 4.72
N ILE A 606 -19.68 -20.11 4.25
CA ILE A 606 -20.66 -19.54 3.31
C ILE A 606 -20.71 -20.38 2.03
N SER A 607 -19.55 -20.71 1.47
CA SER A 607 -19.47 -21.46 0.22
C SER A 607 -20.20 -22.79 0.34
N LEU A 608 -20.00 -23.54 1.42
CA LEU A 608 -20.69 -24.81 1.66
C LEU A 608 -22.21 -24.61 1.84
N VAL A 609 -22.64 -23.58 2.57
CA VAL A 609 -24.06 -23.26 2.73
C VAL A 609 -24.69 -22.89 1.38
N ALA A 610 -24.03 -22.04 0.60
CA ALA A 610 -24.48 -21.58 -0.71
C ALA A 610 -24.56 -22.74 -1.72
N TRP A 611 -23.56 -23.65 -1.69
CA TRP A 611 -23.56 -24.86 -2.50
C TRP A 611 -24.71 -25.80 -2.13
N LYS A 612 -24.96 -26.01 -0.83
CA LYS A 612 -26.09 -26.83 -0.36
C LYS A 612 -27.44 -26.22 -0.74
N SER A 613 -27.52 -24.89 -0.82
CA SER A 613 -28.74 -24.18 -1.24
C SER A 613 -28.88 -24.01 -2.76
N LYS A 614 -28.03 -24.64 -3.58
CA LYS A 614 -28.02 -24.46 -5.04
C LYS A 614 -29.36 -24.77 -5.72
N ASP A 615 -30.15 -25.68 -5.16
CA ASP A 615 -31.43 -26.10 -5.72
C ASP A 615 -32.59 -25.21 -5.19
N VAL A 616 -32.41 -24.62 -4.01
CA VAL A 616 -33.40 -23.74 -3.36
C VAL A 616 -33.38 -22.34 -3.97
N ILE A 617 -32.21 -21.82 -4.33
CA ILE A 617 -32.08 -20.46 -4.87
C ILE A 617 -32.84 -20.27 -6.21
N PRO A 618 -32.70 -21.15 -7.22
CA PRO A 618 -33.48 -21.08 -8.46
C PRO A 618 -34.97 -21.32 -8.24
N TYR A 619 -35.35 -22.13 -7.23
CA TYR A 619 -36.75 -22.36 -6.87
C TYR A 619 -37.39 -21.11 -6.25
N LEU A 620 -36.70 -20.43 -5.33
CA LEU A 620 -37.13 -19.15 -4.76
C LEU A 620 -37.20 -18.03 -5.80
N LEU A 621 -36.31 -18.08 -6.80
CA LEU A 621 -36.32 -17.19 -7.96
C LEU A 621 -37.28 -17.65 -9.07
N GLY A 622 -37.86 -18.85 -8.97
CA GLY A 622 -38.72 -19.44 -10.00
C GLY A 622 -40.01 -18.65 -10.27
N PRO A 623 -40.80 -18.27 -9.24
CA PRO A 623 -41.98 -17.42 -9.40
C PRO A 623 -41.64 -16.05 -9.98
N MET A 624 -40.45 -15.56 -9.65
CA MET A 624 -39.88 -14.32 -10.14
C MET A 624 -39.50 -14.44 -11.64
N LEU A 625 -38.92 -15.56 -12.06
CA LEU A 625 -38.41 -15.81 -13.41
C LEU A 625 -39.48 -16.26 -14.42
N LYS A 626 -40.73 -16.47 -14.00
CA LYS A 626 -41.81 -17.04 -14.83
C LYS A 626 -42.16 -16.20 -16.08
N SER A 627 -41.83 -14.90 -16.08
CA SER A 627 -42.05 -13.96 -17.19
C SER A 627 -40.77 -13.55 -17.94
N GLN A 628 -39.62 -14.13 -17.60
CA GLN A 628 -38.33 -13.71 -18.16
C GLN A 628 -37.82 -14.64 -19.25
N LYS A 629 -37.09 -14.04 -20.21
CA LYS A 629 -36.42 -14.75 -21.30
C LYS A 629 -35.36 -15.71 -20.74
N GLY A 630 -35.17 -16.85 -21.41
CA GLY A 630 -34.35 -17.97 -20.93
C GLY A 630 -32.89 -17.62 -20.57
N TYR A 631 -32.35 -16.52 -21.09
CA TYR A 631 -30.97 -16.09 -20.78
C TYR A 631 -30.77 -15.69 -19.32
N VAL A 632 -31.74 -15.03 -18.66
CA VAL A 632 -31.61 -14.63 -17.24
C VAL A 632 -31.62 -15.86 -16.33
N LYS A 633 -32.47 -16.83 -16.65
CA LYS A 633 -32.53 -18.12 -15.95
C LYS A 633 -31.19 -18.87 -16.04
N ASN A 634 -30.57 -18.88 -17.22
CA ASN A 634 -29.27 -19.50 -17.43
C ASN A 634 -28.14 -18.76 -16.69
N ALA A 635 -28.18 -17.42 -16.67
CA ALA A 635 -27.23 -16.60 -15.93
C ALA A 635 -27.27 -16.90 -14.42
N ILE A 636 -28.47 -16.92 -13.86
CA ILE A 636 -28.69 -17.20 -12.43
C ILE A 636 -28.26 -18.62 -12.08
N SER A 637 -28.66 -19.61 -12.88
CA SER A 637 -28.26 -21.01 -12.67
C SER A 637 -26.73 -21.17 -12.64
N LEU A 638 -26.04 -20.54 -13.59
CA LEU A 638 -24.58 -20.59 -13.66
C LEU A 638 -23.92 -19.88 -12.47
N LEU A 639 -24.43 -18.71 -12.06
CA LEU A 639 -23.89 -17.96 -10.92
C LEU A 639 -24.06 -18.70 -9.59
N VAL A 640 -25.18 -19.39 -9.42
CA VAL A 640 -25.47 -20.20 -8.22
C VAL A 640 -24.44 -21.32 -8.04
N ILE A 641 -23.82 -21.81 -9.12
CA ILE A 641 -22.76 -22.82 -9.07
C ILE A 641 -21.36 -22.17 -9.01
N LEU A 642 -21.14 -21.10 -9.78
CA LEU A 642 -19.81 -20.52 -9.95
C LEU A 642 -19.35 -19.68 -8.75
N ILE A 643 -20.26 -19.00 -8.05
CA ILE A 643 -19.91 -18.21 -6.86
C ILE A 643 -19.45 -19.14 -5.71
N PRO A 644 -20.17 -20.21 -5.33
CA PRO A 644 -19.72 -21.09 -4.27
C PRO A 644 -18.41 -21.83 -4.61
N THR A 645 -18.25 -22.33 -5.83
CA THR A 645 -16.99 -23.00 -6.27
C THR A 645 -15.76 -22.09 -6.14
N THR A 646 -15.85 -20.84 -6.60
CA THR A 646 -14.74 -19.87 -6.53
C THR A 646 -14.40 -19.52 -5.08
N LEU A 647 -15.41 -19.25 -4.25
CA LEU A 647 -15.23 -19.03 -2.80
C LEU A 647 -14.64 -20.26 -2.08
N PHE A 648 -15.04 -21.48 -2.49
CA PHE A 648 -14.49 -22.71 -1.92
C PHE A 648 -12.99 -22.83 -2.18
N THR A 649 -12.58 -22.70 -3.45
CA THR A 649 -11.18 -22.83 -3.86
C THR A 649 -10.28 -21.80 -3.17
N THR A 650 -10.73 -20.54 -3.08
CA THR A 650 -9.98 -19.47 -2.41
C THR A 650 -9.85 -19.70 -0.91
N ALA A 651 -10.92 -20.12 -0.25
CA ALA A 651 -10.88 -20.43 1.18
C ALA A 651 -9.94 -21.61 1.50
N VAL A 652 -9.97 -22.68 0.70
CA VAL A 652 -9.07 -23.83 0.88
C VAL A 652 -7.60 -23.42 0.73
N ILE A 653 -7.27 -22.64 -0.32
CA ILE A 653 -5.90 -22.14 -0.52
C ILE A 653 -5.46 -21.25 0.64
N GLY A 654 -6.36 -20.38 1.13
CA GLY A 654 -6.10 -19.52 2.29
C GLY A 654 -5.84 -20.31 3.57
N LEU A 655 -6.65 -21.34 3.86
CA LEU A 655 -6.50 -22.21 5.04
C LEU A 655 -5.22 -23.05 5.01
N LEU A 656 -4.75 -23.47 3.83
CA LEU A 656 -3.47 -24.16 3.64
C LEU A 656 -2.24 -23.29 4.00
N GLY A 657 -2.44 -21.98 4.18
CA GLY A 657 -1.42 -21.01 4.59
C GLY A 657 -0.91 -20.12 3.46
N PHE A 658 -1.57 -20.13 2.30
CA PHE A 658 -1.25 -19.28 1.14
C PHE A 658 -2.21 -18.08 1.05
N ILE A 659 -2.26 -17.26 2.11
CA ILE A 659 -3.25 -16.18 2.23
C ILE A 659 -3.08 -15.11 1.15
N SER A 660 -1.85 -14.65 0.89
CA SER A 660 -1.60 -13.64 -0.15
C SER A 660 -1.96 -14.16 -1.55
N LEU A 661 -1.69 -15.44 -1.83
CA LEU A 661 -2.12 -16.10 -3.06
C LEU A 661 -3.65 -16.17 -3.15
N ALA A 662 -4.34 -16.55 -2.08
CA ALA A 662 -5.78 -16.63 -2.03
C ALA A 662 -6.45 -15.28 -2.33
N TRP A 663 -5.93 -14.19 -1.77
CA TRP A 663 -6.42 -12.83 -2.06
C TRP A 663 -6.21 -12.43 -3.53
N SER A 664 -5.02 -12.68 -4.06
CA SER A 664 -4.72 -12.37 -5.46
C SER A 664 -5.59 -13.21 -6.41
N MET A 665 -5.73 -14.51 -6.13
CA MET A 665 -6.58 -15.41 -6.92
C MET A 665 -8.06 -15.01 -6.84
N SER A 666 -8.55 -14.63 -5.66
CA SER A 666 -9.93 -14.15 -5.47
C SER A 666 -10.21 -12.89 -6.29
N GLN A 667 -9.26 -11.96 -6.39
CA GLN A 667 -9.40 -10.77 -7.23
C GLN A 667 -9.53 -11.14 -8.72
N TYR A 668 -8.68 -12.03 -9.23
CA TYR A 668 -8.77 -12.50 -10.61
C TYR A 668 -10.09 -13.26 -10.87
N GLN A 669 -10.50 -14.12 -9.95
CA GLN A 669 -11.80 -14.81 -10.02
C GLN A 669 -12.98 -13.84 -10.04
N ALA A 670 -12.92 -12.76 -9.24
CA ALA A 670 -13.94 -11.72 -9.23
C ALA A 670 -14.00 -10.96 -10.57
N TYR A 671 -12.86 -10.68 -11.20
CA TYR A 671 -12.83 -10.09 -12.55
C TYR A 671 -13.45 -11.02 -13.60
N VAL A 672 -13.13 -12.32 -13.57
CA VAL A 672 -13.74 -13.30 -14.48
C VAL A 672 -15.25 -13.36 -14.27
N LEU A 673 -15.71 -13.44 -13.02
CA LEU A 673 -17.13 -13.44 -12.68
C LEU A 673 -17.82 -12.17 -13.17
N LEU A 674 -17.23 -10.99 -12.95
CA LEU A 674 -17.79 -9.72 -13.38
C LEU A 674 -17.92 -9.66 -14.90
N VAL A 675 -16.87 -10.02 -15.64
CA VAL A 675 -16.89 -10.04 -17.11
C VAL A 675 -17.90 -11.06 -17.62
N LEU A 676 -18.00 -12.24 -17.00
CA LEU A 676 -18.97 -13.27 -17.38
C LEU A 676 -20.42 -12.81 -17.18
N VAL A 677 -20.72 -12.21 -16.03
CA VAL A 677 -22.03 -11.62 -15.75
C VAL A 677 -22.33 -10.51 -16.76
N GLY A 678 -21.39 -9.59 -16.95
CA GLY A 678 -21.50 -8.51 -17.93
C GLY A 678 -21.76 -9.02 -19.35
N TYR A 679 -21.05 -10.09 -19.76
CA TYR A 679 -21.24 -10.75 -21.05
C TYR A 679 -22.64 -11.34 -21.20
N ILE A 680 -23.15 -12.07 -20.20
CA ILE A 680 -24.48 -12.67 -20.27
C ILE A 680 -25.57 -11.58 -20.33
N PHE A 681 -25.44 -10.52 -19.53
CA PHE A 681 -26.36 -9.37 -19.58
C PHE A 681 -26.30 -8.63 -20.91
N ALA A 682 -25.10 -8.29 -21.40
CA ALA A 682 -24.94 -7.60 -22.68
C ALA A 682 -25.47 -8.44 -23.85
N ARG A 683 -25.26 -9.76 -23.81
CA ARG A 683 -25.83 -10.69 -24.79
C ARG A 683 -27.35 -10.73 -24.75
N GLY A 684 -27.95 -10.72 -23.55
CA GLY A 684 -29.40 -10.65 -23.38
C GLY A 684 -29.97 -9.34 -23.92
N LEU A 685 -29.34 -8.21 -23.58
CA LEU A 685 -29.76 -6.88 -24.01
C LEU A 685 -29.62 -6.70 -25.53
N LEU A 686 -28.57 -7.26 -26.13
CA LEU A 686 -28.38 -7.30 -27.58
C LEU A 686 -29.52 -8.06 -28.26
N PHE A 687 -29.92 -9.22 -27.73
CA PHE A 687 -31.05 -9.98 -28.27
C PHE A 687 -32.35 -9.17 -28.20
N ASP A 688 -32.63 -8.51 -27.07
CA ASP A 688 -33.80 -7.67 -26.90
C ASP A 688 -33.78 -6.44 -27.84
N ALA A 689 -32.61 -5.85 -28.06
CA ALA A 689 -32.44 -4.75 -29.01
C ALA A 689 -32.67 -5.19 -30.47
N LEU A 690 -32.20 -6.38 -30.85
CA LEU A 690 -32.44 -6.93 -32.19
C LEU A 690 -33.92 -7.28 -32.41
N GLU A 691 -34.62 -7.77 -31.40
CA GLU A 691 -36.05 -8.04 -31.47
C GLU A 691 -36.85 -6.75 -31.67
N LEU A 692 -36.57 -5.71 -30.88
CA LEU A 692 -37.13 -4.37 -31.09
C LEU A 692 -36.82 -3.81 -32.49
N PHE A 693 -35.58 -3.98 -32.95
CA PHE A 693 -35.19 -3.54 -34.29
C PHE A 693 -35.93 -4.35 -35.38
N SER A 694 -36.20 -5.64 -35.14
CA SER A 694 -37.00 -6.46 -36.05
C SER A 694 -38.45 -5.99 -36.13
N GLU A 695 -39.07 -5.66 -35.00
CA GLU A 695 -40.44 -5.11 -34.95
C GLU A 695 -40.53 -3.73 -35.64
N LEU A 696 -39.51 -2.89 -35.44
CA LEU A 696 -39.39 -1.60 -36.13
C LEU A 696 -39.22 -1.79 -37.65
N MET A 697 -38.42 -2.76 -38.09
CA MET A 697 -38.26 -3.04 -39.52
C MET A 697 -39.53 -3.60 -40.15
N ILE A 698 -40.31 -4.43 -39.44
CA ILE A 698 -41.61 -4.93 -39.93
C ILE A 698 -42.63 -3.79 -40.05
N SER A 699 -42.66 -2.87 -39.09
CA SER A 699 -43.60 -1.75 -39.09
C SER A 699 -43.22 -0.62 -40.06
N SER A 700 -41.93 -0.39 -40.29
CA SER A 700 -41.43 0.73 -41.10
C SER A 700 -41.18 0.40 -42.57
N LEU A 701 -40.92 -0.86 -42.94
CA LEU A 701 -40.47 -1.24 -44.29
C LEU A 701 -41.49 -2.13 -45.01
N ARG A 702 -41.74 -1.82 -46.29
CA ARG A 702 -42.69 -2.55 -47.16
C ARG A 702 -42.35 -4.05 -47.31
N ASN A 703 -41.06 -4.39 -47.25
CA ASN A 703 -40.52 -5.76 -47.26
C ASN A 703 -39.70 -6.08 -46.00
N GLY A 704 -40.15 -5.62 -44.82
CA GLY A 704 -39.40 -5.76 -43.56
C GLY A 704 -38.97 -7.19 -43.21
N TRP A 705 -39.76 -8.20 -43.61
CA TRP A 705 -39.45 -9.61 -43.40
C TRP A 705 -38.17 -10.07 -44.13
N LEU A 706 -37.95 -9.61 -45.37
CA LEU A 706 -36.76 -9.96 -46.16
C LEU A 706 -35.50 -9.34 -45.55
N TRP A 707 -35.59 -8.09 -45.07
CA TRP A 707 -34.49 -7.40 -44.40
C TRP A 707 -34.10 -8.05 -43.06
N ILE A 708 -35.06 -8.59 -42.31
CA ILE A 708 -34.76 -9.34 -41.08
C ILE A 708 -33.91 -10.58 -41.41
N GLU A 709 -34.30 -11.35 -42.41
CA GLU A 709 -33.56 -12.57 -42.72
C GLU A 709 -32.18 -12.28 -43.31
N VAL A 710 -32.12 -11.38 -44.30
CA VAL A 710 -30.91 -11.11 -45.07
C VAL A 710 -29.87 -10.35 -44.27
N PHE A 711 -30.30 -9.40 -43.43
CA PHE A 711 -29.38 -8.50 -42.73
C PHE A 711 -29.32 -8.78 -41.21
N LEU A 712 -30.47 -8.92 -40.54
CA LEU A 712 -30.50 -9.01 -39.07
C LEU A 712 -29.92 -10.33 -38.55
N LYS A 713 -30.21 -11.47 -39.19
CA LYS A 713 -29.70 -12.79 -38.75
C LYS A 713 -28.18 -12.93 -38.89
N PRO A 714 -27.54 -12.53 -40.00
CA PRO A 714 -26.08 -12.42 -40.09
C PRO A 714 -25.49 -11.46 -39.08
N LEU A 715 -26.11 -10.27 -38.92
CA LEU A 715 -25.67 -9.26 -37.97
C LEU A 715 -25.68 -9.78 -36.53
N ASP A 716 -26.71 -10.53 -36.12
CA ASP A 716 -26.77 -11.18 -34.80
C ASP A 716 -25.55 -12.09 -34.55
N LYS A 717 -25.19 -12.93 -35.53
CA LYS A 717 -24.01 -13.82 -35.41
C LYS A 717 -22.71 -13.03 -35.28
N ILE A 718 -22.52 -12.01 -36.13
CA ILE A 718 -21.32 -11.15 -36.10
C ILE A 718 -21.24 -10.42 -34.75
N LEU A 719 -22.35 -9.83 -34.29
CA LEU A 719 -22.40 -9.05 -33.07
C LEU A 719 -22.15 -9.92 -31.83
N ARG A 720 -22.58 -11.19 -31.83
CA ARG A 720 -22.26 -12.16 -30.76
C ARG A 720 -20.77 -12.51 -30.72
N VAL A 721 -20.14 -12.72 -31.88
CA VAL A 721 -18.69 -12.98 -31.96
C VAL A 721 -17.92 -11.74 -31.48
N LEU A 722 -18.32 -10.56 -31.94
CA LEU A 722 -17.70 -9.29 -31.54
C LEU A 722 -17.86 -9.04 -30.04
N LEU A 723 -19.04 -9.32 -29.46
CA LEU A 723 -19.28 -9.23 -28.01
C LEU A 723 -18.35 -10.16 -27.21
N LEU A 724 -18.13 -11.38 -27.71
CA LEU A 724 -17.22 -12.35 -27.08
C LEU A 724 -15.76 -11.90 -27.18
N LEU A 725 -15.32 -11.40 -28.34
CA LEU A 725 -13.98 -10.83 -28.51
C LEU A 725 -13.76 -9.60 -27.61
N ALA A 726 -14.75 -8.71 -27.52
CA ALA A 726 -14.72 -7.56 -26.63
C ALA A 726 -14.63 -7.98 -25.16
N SER A 727 -15.33 -9.04 -24.76
CA SER A 727 -15.27 -9.59 -23.39
C SER A 727 -13.88 -10.14 -23.06
N PHE A 728 -13.24 -10.86 -23.99
CA PHE A 728 -11.85 -11.31 -23.83
C PHE A 728 -10.86 -10.14 -23.76
N HIS A 729 -11.06 -9.11 -24.59
CA HIS A 729 -10.23 -7.92 -24.56
C HIS A 729 -10.29 -7.20 -23.21
N VAL A 730 -11.51 -7.00 -22.67
CA VAL A 730 -11.70 -6.43 -21.33
C VAL A 730 -11.02 -7.28 -20.25
N LEU A 731 -11.10 -8.62 -20.36
CA LEU A 731 -10.46 -9.53 -19.41
C LEU A 731 -8.92 -9.41 -19.44
N PHE A 732 -8.32 -9.32 -20.63
CA PHE A 732 -6.88 -9.08 -20.78
C PHE A 732 -6.45 -7.73 -20.20
N GLN A 733 -7.26 -6.69 -20.39
CA GLN A 733 -7.00 -5.38 -19.80
C GLN A 733 -7.08 -5.41 -18.26
N LEU A 734 -8.10 -6.07 -17.70
CA LEU A 734 -8.24 -6.24 -16.25
C LEU A 734 -7.12 -7.07 -15.62
N PHE A 735 -6.59 -8.04 -16.36
CA PHE A 735 -5.47 -8.87 -15.90
C PHE A 735 -4.11 -8.20 -16.07
N GLY A 736 -4.03 -7.08 -16.80
CA GLY A 736 -2.78 -6.39 -17.10
C GLY A 736 -1.85 -7.19 -18.02
N TRP A 737 -2.42 -8.07 -18.86
CA TRP A 737 -1.67 -8.88 -19.82
C TRP A 737 -1.33 -8.05 -21.06
N TYR A 738 -0.32 -7.19 -20.92
CA TYR A 738 0.27 -6.46 -22.04
C TYR A 738 1.24 -7.36 -22.83
N SER A 739 1.70 -6.88 -24.00
CA SER A 739 2.64 -7.59 -24.89
C SER A 739 3.88 -8.12 -24.18
N ASP A 740 4.34 -7.40 -23.15
CA ASP A 740 5.59 -7.70 -22.44
C ASP A 740 5.37 -8.58 -21.20
N SER A 741 4.14 -9.00 -20.94
CA SER A 741 3.83 -9.91 -19.82
C SER A 741 4.39 -11.30 -20.10
N LEU A 742 4.90 -11.97 -19.05
CA LEU A 742 5.46 -13.31 -19.17
C LEU A 742 4.45 -14.31 -19.75
N VAL A 743 3.17 -14.14 -19.40
CA VAL A 743 2.06 -14.93 -19.96
C VAL A 743 1.95 -14.72 -21.46
N MET A 744 1.96 -13.48 -21.95
CA MET A 744 1.84 -13.19 -23.38
C MET A 744 3.09 -13.62 -24.17
N VAL A 745 4.28 -13.52 -23.58
CA VAL A 745 5.51 -14.07 -24.17
C VAL A 745 5.44 -15.59 -24.26
N SER A 746 4.91 -16.28 -23.23
CA SER A 746 4.74 -17.74 -23.25
C SER A 746 3.65 -18.19 -24.24
N LEU A 747 2.56 -17.43 -24.36
CA LEU A 747 1.51 -17.64 -25.36
C LEU A 747 2.03 -17.41 -26.77
N GLY A 748 2.86 -16.38 -27.00
CA GLY A 748 3.51 -16.14 -28.28
C GLY A 748 4.44 -17.28 -28.68
N LYS A 749 5.22 -17.81 -27.73
CA LYS A 749 6.05 -19.02 -27.94
C LYS A 749 5.21 -20.25 -28.27
N PHE A 750 4.07 -20.42 -27.59
CA PHE A 750 3.13 -21.51 -27.88
C PHE A 750 2.46 -21.36 -29.25
N ALA A 751 2.08 -20.14 -29.62
CA ALA A 751 1.47 -19.84 -30.91
C ALA A 751 2.42 -20.11 -32.09
N GLN A 752 3.71 -19.80 -31.90
CA GLN A 752 4.79 -20.08 -32.87
C GLN A 752 5.29 -21.52 -32.82
N TYR A 753 4.76 -22.37 -31.93
CA TYR A 753 5.16 -23.76 -31.87
C TYR A 753 4.76 -24.50 -33.15
N THR A 754 5.72 -25.20 -33.74
CA THR A 754 5.51 -25.97 -34.97
C THR A 754 4.88 -27.31 -34.63
N VAL A 755 3.63 -27.51 -35.06
CA VAL A 755 2.88 -28.75 -34.83
C VAL A 755 3.32 -29.83 -35.82
N VAL A 756 3.60 -29.42 -37.06
CA VAL A 756 4.10 -30.30 -38.12
C VAL A 756 5.31 -29.64 -38.76
N ASN A 757 6.41 -30.40 -38.85
CA ASN A 757 7.64 -29.98 -39.50
C ASN A 757 7.95 -30.93 -40.66
N ILE A 758 7.46 -30.57 -41.84
CA ILE A 758 7.82 -31.23 -43.11
C ILE A 758 8.86 -30.32 -43.78
N PRO A 759 9.90 -30.85 -44.44
CA PRO A 759 10.88 -30.03 -45.14
C PRO A 759 10.19 -29.01 -46.07
N GLY A 760 10.39 -27.72 -45.77
CA GLY A 760 9.83 -26.59 -46.52
C GLY A 760 8.51 -26.03 -46.00
N ILE A 761 7.80 -26.70 -45.07
CA ILE A 761 6.51 -26.23 -44.54
C ILE A 761 6.50 -26.36 -43.01
N HIS A 762 6.45 -25.21 -42.33
CA HIS A 762 6.29 -25.12 -40.89
C HIS A 762 4.85 -24.75 -40.55
N ILE A 763 4.01 -25.74 -40.22
CA ILE A 763 2.65 -25.47 -39.74
C ILE A 763 2.73 -25.13 -38.26
N THR A 764 2.51 -23.85 -37.96
CA THR A 764 2.47 -23.33 -36.58
C THR A 764 1.05 -23.44 -36.01
N VAL A 765 0.93 -23.43 -34.69
CA VAL A 765 -0.37 -23.35 -34.01
C VAL A 765 -1.19 -22.15 -34.50
N THR A 766 -0.56 -20.99 -34.72
CA THR A 766 -1.21 -19.81 -35.30
C THR A 766 -1.82 -20.09 -36.67
N SER A 767 -1.03 -20.64 -37.61
CA SER A 767 -1.52 -20.93 -38.96
C SER A 767 -2.69 -21.92 -38.97
N THR A 768 -2.71 -22.85 -38.01
CA THR A 768 -3.81 -23.82 -37.84
C THR A 768 -5.09 -23.11 -37.39
N ILE A 769 -4.99 -22.20 -36.42
CA ILE A 769 -6.12 -21.41 -35.92
C ILE A 769 -6.66 -20.48 -37.01
N GLU A 770 -5.77 -19.79 -37.74
CA GLU A 770 -6.14 -18.90 -38.85
C GLU A 770 -6.87 -19.66 -39.96
N PHE A 771 -6.40 -20.86 -40.31
CA PHE A 771 -7.08 -21.73 -41.27
C PHE A 771 -8.50 -22.09 -40.81
N PHE A 772 -8.68 -22.50 -39.54
CA PHE A 772 -10.02 -22.80 -39.02
C PHE A 772 -10.94 -21.58 -38.99
N ILE A 773 -10.42 -20.38 -38.73
CA ILE A 773 -11.18 -19.12 -38.80
C ILE A 773 -11.61 -18.84 -40.24
N LEU A 774 -10.69 -18.90 -41.20
CA LEU A 774 -10.98 -18.68 -42.62
C LEU A 774 -11.99 -19.70 -43.16
N LEU A 775 -11.81 -20.99 -42.83
CA LEU A 775 -12.75 -22.05 -43.17
C LEU A 775 -14.14 -21.77 -42.61
N ALA A 776 -14.24 -21.37 -41.34
CA ALA A 776 -15.52 -21.04 -40.71
C ALA A 776 -16.22 -19.86 -41.38
N VAL A 777 -15.46 -18.80 -41.74
CA VAL A 777 -15.98 -17.65 -42.49
C VAL A 777 -16.44 -18.05 -43.88
N PHE A 778 -15.68 -18.89 -44.59
CA PHE A 778 -16.02 -19.35 -45.93
C PHE A 778 -17.29 -20.22 -45.93
N VAL A 779 -17.39 -21.17 -45.01
CA VAL A 779 -18.58 -22.02 -44.84
C VAL A 779 -19.81 -21.17 -44.50
N TRP A 780 -19.64 -20.18 -43.62
CA TRP A 780 -20.71 -19.26 -43.25
C TRP A 780 -21.16 -18.39 -44.41
N ALA A 781 -20.22 -17.79 -45.15
CA ALA A 781 -20.49 -16.96 -46.32
C ALA A 781 -21.17 -17.76 -47.43
N SER A 782 -20.66 -18.95 -47.75
CA SER A 782 -21.25 -19.84 -48.76
C SER A 782 -22.71 -20.19 -48.43
N LYS A 783 -22.99 -20.53 -47.16
CA LYS A 783 -24.36 -20.79 -46.70
C LYS A 783 -25.26 -19.56 -46.83
N TRP A 784 -24.75 -18.39 -46.45
CA TRP A 784 -25.48 -17.12 -46.54
C TRP A 784 -25.79 -16.73 -47.99
N THR A 785 -24.81 -16.82 -48.90
CA THR A 785 -25.00 -16.51 -50.33
C THR A 785 -26.03 -17.46 -50.96
N ARG A 786 -25.99 -18.76 -50.62
CA ARG A 786 -27.00 -19.73 -51.09
C ARG A 786 -28.41 -19.40 -50.59
N GLU A 787 -28.55 -19.05 -49.31
CA GLU A 787 -29.84 -18.65 -48.72
C GLU A 787 -30.36 -17.33 -49.30
N PHE A 788 -29.47 -16.41 -49.68
CA PHE A 788 -29.82 -15.15 -50.34
C PHE A 788 -30.26 -15.36 -51.79
N CYS A 789 -29.52 -16.12 -52.60
CA CYS A 789 -29.86 -16.34 -54.01
C CYS A 789 -31.14 -17.18 -54.20
N TYR A 790 -31.55 -17.97 -53.20
CA TYR A 790 -32.75 -18.80 -53.27
C TYR A 790 -34.05 -18.03 -52.98
N ARG A 791 -33.97 -16.87 -52.30
CA ARG A 791 -35.13 -16.07 -51.85
C ARG A 791 -35.29 -14.82 -52.70
#